data_AF-A0A518DBS9-F1
#
_entry.id   AF-A0A518DBS9-F1
#
_cell.length_a   1.000
_cell.length_b   1.000
_cell.length_c   1.000
_cell.angle_alpha   90.00
_cell.angle_beta   90.00
_cell.angle_gamma   90.00
#
_symmetry.space_group_name_H-M   'P 1'
#
loop_
_entity.id
_entity.type
_entity.pdbx_description
1 polymer ?
#
loop_
_entity_poly.entity_id
_entity_poly.type
_entity_poly.pdbx_seq_one_letter_code
_entity_poly.pdbx_strand_id
1 'polypeptide(L)'
;MNRSITSYALLVAFVASHAQPAAAAEQIDEAPLLKIIRSQDASDHDRAVACQQLAIVGSSRAVPDLEALLTDKHFSHYARYALQNIPSADAGDALRRALDQVQGDQLVGVINSIAARQDRDAVEQLVALSKSSNQKVSAAAVAALVHIDLDRAASLLASVDPKSRVQLADVLLSCAYRLADRGRGPAALALLDCLEGADATRQARAAAVLGRVRYSEPNQAASLAKSLLARDEDWKFTIGLQAVVEGGVDNGAKLLADAIDQDQPERQVQILRALRGMGERSAAESARTAARSDIAAVRVEGIKSLGVLGDASDAPLLMRLAHQDNQFSQVAREALAEMDDEGVDRAIVVMLRDGSSDSRAIAAELIGQRRIIEGAHAIIQSARSAKDSATRVAALEAAGRLAVGDTLPPLLELAIGAQSPKERRLARQASLAAASRVSDREAAAAAVADQIDVATGDQIGYLLDVLAVVGGPRALESVVAIAEKQDQSAQNEATRVLGNWPSADAAPALLRVADSDNHYAVRALRGYLRIARQFAVPESERLAMCRSALRVASRDEERLLAIQVLERIPSVAALELATAELAEDRLGKQASESVLAIAEAIALTYPDAAAKASSRVIKTGGSEEVLARARKLITE
;
A
#
# COMPACT_ATOMS: atom_id res chain seq x y z
N MET A 1 13.63 -1.25 -16.47
CA MET A 1 12.28 -1.58 -15.98
C MET A 1 11.93 -0.61 -14.87
N ASN A 2 11.07 0.36 -15.15
CA ASN A 2 10.64 1.41 -14.23
C ASN A 2 9.31 0.99 -13.58
N ARG A 3 9.31 0.71 -12.27
CA ARG A 3 8.13 0.64 -11.40
C ARG A 3 8.61 1.16 -10.04
N SER A 4 8.14 2.31 -9.56
CA SER A 4 6.85 2.41 -8.90
C SER A 4 6.47 3.88 -8.69
N ILE A 5 5.44 4.36 -9.41
CA ILE A 5 4.63 5.51 -9.00
C ILE A 5 3.18 5.14 -9.28
N THR A 6 2.51 4.68 -8.24
CA THR A 6 1.04 4.67 -8.08
C THR A 6 0.85 5.01 -6.60
N SER A 7 0.25 6.13 -6.22
CA SER A 7 -1.17 6.41 -6.45
C SER A 7 -1.45 7.89 -6.25
N TYR A 8 -2.12 8.54 -7.20
CA TYR A 8 -3.27 9.42 -6.97
C TYR A 8 -3.87 9.74 -8.36
N ALA A 9 -4.88 8.94 -8.72
CA ALA A 9 -5.75 9.17 -9.87
C ALA A 9 -7.13 9.58 -9.34
N LEU A 10 -7.86 10.34 -10.19
CA LEU A 10 -9.13 11.07 -10.01
C LEU A 10 -8.87 12.57 -9.72
N LEU A 11 -9.10 13.53 -10.63
CA LEU A 11 -10.08 13.59 -11.71
C LEU A 11 -9.61 14.53 -12.86
N VAL A 12 -9.47 13.95 -14.05
CA VAL A 12 -9.84 14.42 -15.41
C VAL A 12 -9.59 15.88 -15.81
N ALA A 13 -8.68 16.04 -16.78
CA ALA A 13 -8.60 17.15 -17.73
C ALA A 13 -9.73 17.07 -18.78
N PHE A 14 -10.31 18.21 -19.19
CA PHE A 14 -10.87 18.36 -20.54
C PHE A 14 -10.91 19.84 -21.01
N VAL A 15 -10.06 20.12 -22.00
CA VAL A 15 -10.32 20.86 -23.25
C VAL A 15 -10.33 22.40 -23.31
N ALA A 16 -9.51 22.88 -24.25
CA ALA A 16 -9.52 24.19 -24.85
C ALA A 16 -10.71 24.41 -25.81
N SER A 17 -11.12 25.67 -25.93
CA SER A 17 -12.06 26.24 -26.92
C SER A 17 -13.47 25.62 -26.96
N HIS A 18 -14.41 26.23 -26.22
CA HIS A 18 -15.77 26.50 -26.69
C HIS A 18 -16.17 27.85 -26.11
N ALA A 19 -16.47 28.82 -26.98
CA ALA A 19 -17.24 29.99 -26.59
C ALA A 19 -18.65 29.50 -26.22
N GLN A 20 -19.00 29.56 -24.94
CA GLN A 20 -20.35 29.38 -24.42
C GLN A 20 -20.60 30.46 -23.36
N PRO A 21 -21.85 30.94 -23.25
CA PRO A 21 -22.16 32.21 -22.63
C PRO A 21 -21.86 32.18 -21.15
N ALA A 22 -21.47 33.34 -20.60
CA ALA A 22 -21.37 33.56 -19.17
C ALA A 22 -22.62 32.99 -18.47
N ALA A 23 -22.48 31.82 -17.87
CA ALA A 23 -23.43 31.34 -16.89
C ALA A 23 -23.35 32.37 -15.76
N ALA A 24 -24.45 33.12 -15.56
CA ALA A 24 -24.56 34.07 -14.47
C ALA A 24 -24.28 33.33 -13.16
N ALA A 25 -23.06 33.53 -12.63
CA ALA A 25 -22.80 33.22 -11.23
C ALA A 25 -23.88 33.97 -10.45
N GLU A 26 -24.62 33.28 -9.60
CA GLU A 26 -25.46 33.94 -8.60
C GLU A 26 -24.57 34.94 -7.86
N GLN A 27 -24.69 36.22 -8.22
CA GLN A 27 -24.05 37.31 -7.51
C GLN A 27 -24.72 37.33 -6.13
N ILE A 28 -24.08 36.68 -5.17
CA ILE A 28 -24.44 36.84 -3.76
C ILE A 28 -24.41 38.35 -3.50
N ASP A 29 -25.57 38.91 -3.18
CA ASP A 29 -25.71 40.34 -2.91
C ASP A 29 -24.84 40.70 -1.69
N GLU A 30 -23.86 41.59 -1.89
CA GLU A 30 -22.96 42.05 -0.84
C GLU A 30 -23.61 43.09 0.09
N ALA A 31 -24.78 43.65 -0.28
CA ALA A 31 -25.44 44.72 0.48
C ALA A 31 -25.80 44.33 1.94
N PRO A 32 -26.29 43.11 2.25
CA PRO A 32 -26.50 42.68 3.63
C PRO A 32 -25.20 42.63 4.45
N LEU A 33 -24.09 42.24 3.83
CA LEU A 33 -22.78 42.17 4.50
C LEU A 33 -22.25 43.56 4.84
N LEU A 34 -22.39 44.51 3.90
CA LEU A 34 -22.04 45.91 4.14
C LEU A 34 -22.89 46.53 5.25
N LYS A 35 -24.18 46.15 5.33
CA LYS A 35 -25.06 46.59 6.42
C LYS A 35 -24.58 46.08 7.78
N ILE A 36 -24.13 44.82 7.86
CA ILE A 36 -23.57 44.23 9.09
C ILE A 36 -22.29 44.97 9.48
N ILE A 37 -21.38 45.20 8.54
CA ILE A 37 -20.09 45.88 8.80
C ILE A 37 -20.28 47.32 9.31
N ARG A 38 -21.27 48.04 8.75
CA ARG A 38 -21.61 49.43 9.12
C ARG A 38 -22.42 49.54 10.41
N SER A 39 -23.00 48.44 10.90
CA SER A 39 -23.86 48.47 12.09
C SER A 39 -23.03 48.57 13.36
N GLN A 40 -23.41 49.50 14.25
CA GLN A 40 -22.83 49.63 15.59
C GLN A 40 -23.40 48.59 16.57
N ASP A 41 -24.53 47.96 16.25
CA ASP A 41 -25.22 46.96 17.07
C ASP A 41 -24.83 45.52 16.69
N ALA A 42 -24.10 45.33 15.59
CA ALA A 42 -23.64 44.02 15.16
C ALA A 42 -22.51 43.51 16.06
N SER A 43 -22.56 42.21 16.40
CA SER A 43 -21.52 41.59 17.22
C SER A 43 -20.17 41.56 16.49
N ASP A 44 -19.07 41.52 17.24
CA ASP A 44 -17.73 41.39 16.66
C ASP A 44 -17.60 40.12 15.79
N HIS A 45 -18.29 39.04 16.19
CA HIS A 45 -18.36 37.80 15.43
C HIS A 45 -19.04 38.02 14.07
N ASP A 46 -20.21 38.64 14.06
CA ASP A 46 -20.97 38.85 12.82
C ASP A 46 -20.23 39.78 11.85
N ARG A 47 -19.57 40.83 12.39
CA ARG A 47 -18.75 41.75 11.58
C ARG A 47 -17.51 41.06 11.00
N ALA A 48 -16.87 40.17 11.77
CA ALA A 48 -15.75 39.36 11.28
C ALA A 48 -16.19 38.36 10.19
N VAL A 49 -17.31 37.66 10.39
CA VAL A 49 -17.89 36.74 9.40
C VAL A 49 -18.28 37.50 8.12
N ALA A 50 -18.88 38.68 8.24
CA ALA A 50 -19.22 39.51 7.09
C ALA A 50 -17.96 39.91 6.28
N CYS A 51 -16.86 40.28 6.95
CA CYS A 51 -15.59 40.55 6.26
C CYS A 51 -15.05 39.30 5.54
N GLN A 52 -15.11 38.12 6.17
CA GLN A 52 -14.68 36.86 5.53
C GLN A 52 -15.52 36.51 4.31
N GLN A 53 -16.84 36.71 4.38
CA GLN A 53 -17.73 36.49 3.23
C GLN A 53 -17.43 37.47 2.10
N LEU A 54 -17.13 38.73 2.41
CA LEU A 54 -16.69 39.73 1.42
C LEU A 54 -15.35 39.38 0.75
N ALA A 55 -14.50 38.55 1.37
CA ALA A 55 -13.32 38.02 0.68
C ALA A 55 -13.69 37.11 -0.51
N ILE A 56 -14.89 36.52 -0.50
CA ILE A 56 -15.38 35.60 -1.53
C ILE A 56 -16.24 36.34 -2.55
N VAL A 57 -17.15 37.21 -2.08
CA VAL A 57 -18.21 37.82 -2.92
C VAL A 57 -18.07 39.32 -3.12
N GLY A 58 -17.12 39.96 -2.43
CA GLY A 58 -16.99 41.41 -2.38
C GLY A 58 -16.53 42.03 -3.71
N SER A 59 -17.04 43.22 -3.99
CA SER A 59 -16.69 44.04 -5.15
C SER A 59 -16.00 45.35 -4.73
N SER A 60 -15.71 46.23 -5.70
CA SER A 60 -15.22 47.59 -5.41
C SER A 60 -16.12 48.38 -4.45
N ARG A 61 -17.41 48.06 -4.38
CA ARG A 61 -18.36 48.73 -3.48
C ARG A 61 -18.07 48.48 -2.00
N ALA A 62 -17.46 47.34 -1.67
CA ALA A 62 -17.09 46.99 -0.30
C ALA A 62 -15.80 47.66 0.17
N VAL A 63 -14.97 48.14 -0.77
CA VAL A 63 -13.64 48.66 -0.49
C VAL A 63 -13.64 49.81 0.52
N PRO A 64 -14.50 50.85 0.41
CA PRO A 64 -14.46 51.96 1.36
C PRO A 64 -14.76 51.54 2.82
N ASP A 65 -15.70 50.60 3.00
CA ASP A 65 -16.06 50.11 4.34
C ASP A 65 -14.94 49.23 4.92
N LEU A 66 -14.31 48.39 4.10
CA LEU A 66 -13.19 47.56 4.51
C LEU A 66 -11.93 48.40 4.78
N GLU A 67 -11.68 49.44 3.98
CA GLU A 67 -10.56 50.37 4.18
C GLU A 67 -10.66 51.06 5.53
N ALA A 68 -11.85 51.53 5.91
CA ALA A 68 -12.08 52.17 7.21
C ALA A 68 -11.73 51.27 8.40
N LEU A 69 -11.86 49.94 8.25
CA LEU A 69 -11.54 48.97 9.28
C LEU A 69 -10.04 48.62 9.38
N LEU A 70 -9.20 49.07 8.44
CA LEU A 70 -7.78 48.73 8.44
C LEU A 70 -7.03 49.31 9.64
N THR A 71 -7.46 50.47 10.14
CA THR A 71 -6.88 51.12 11.33
C THR A 71 -7.38 50.54 12.66
N ASP A 72 -8.48 49.78 12.64
CA ASP A 72 -9.05 49.13 13.82
C ASP A 72 -8.24 47.88 14.19
N LYS A 73 -7.69 47.84 15.41
CA LYS A 73 -6.84 46.71 15.86
C LYS A 73 -7.54 45.35 15.89
N HIS A 74 -8.86 45.32 16.10
CA HIS A 74 -9.64 44.09 16.18
C HIS A 74 -10.07 43.62 14.78
N PHE A 75 -10.38 44.56 13.87
CA PHE A 75 -10.93 44.24 12.55
C PHE A 75 -9.93 44.29 11.38
N SER A 76 -8.76 44.89 11.58
CA SER A 76 -7.74 45.07 10.53
C SER A 76 -7.37 43.77 9.82
N HIS A 77 -7.28 42.64 10.55
CA HIS A 77 -7.00 41.34 9.95
C HIS A 77 -8.10 40.87 8.99
N TYR A 78 -9.37 40.97 9.40
CA TYR A 78 -10.50 40.53 8.58
C TYR A 78 -10.68 41.45 7.37
N ALA A 79 -10.53 42.76 7.58
CA ALA A 79 -10.64 43.77 6.54
C ALA A 79 -9.55 43.61 5.45
N ARG A 80 -8.29 43.45 5.85
CA ARG A 80 -7.20 43.25 4.88
C ARG A 80 -7.31 41.92 4.15
N TYR A 81 -7.83 40.87 4.80
CA TYR A 81 -8.06 39.57 4.16
C TYR A 81 -9.15 39.67 3.08
N ALA A 82 -10.22 40.43 3.34
CA ALA A 82 -11.23 40.72 2.33
C ALA A 82 -10.64 41.51 1.16
N LEU A 83 -9.99 42.65 1.43
CA LEU A 83 -9.34 43.48 0.42
C LEU A 83 -8.28 42.74 -0.39
N GLN A 84 -7.58 41.79 0.22
CA GLN A 84 -6.62 40.93 -0.46
C GLN A 84 -7.25 40.13 -1.61
N ASN A 85 -8.47 39.63 -1.43
CA ASN A 85 -9.13 38.73 -2.37
C ASN A 85 -10.07 39.45 -3.36
N ILE A 86 -10.50 40.68 -3.06
CA ILE A 86 -11.37 41.46 -3.96
C ILE A 86 -10.62 41.81 -5.26
N PRO A 87 -11.10 41.39 -6.45
CA PRO A 87 -10.43 41.62 -7.73
C PRO A 87 -10.70 43.03 -8.29
N SER A 88 -10.48 44.07 -7.48
CA SER A 88 -10.57 45.49 -7.89
C SER A 88 -9.23 46.21 -7.66
N ALA A 89 -8.90 47.17 -8.53
CA ALA A 89 -7.77 48.09 -8.34
C ALA A 89 -7.95 48.94 -7.06
N ASP A 90 -9.18 49.35 -6.76
CA ASP A 90 -9.50 50.16 -5.58
C ASP A 90 -9.08 49.46 -4.27
N ALA A 91 -9.15 48.13 -4.23
CA ALA A 91 -8.73 47.34 -3.07
C ALA A 91 -7.21 47.38 -2.86
N GLY A 92 -6.44 47.44 -3.96
CA GLY A 92 -4.99 47.67 -3.93
C GLY A 92 -4.68 49.08 -3.46
N ASP A 93 -5.37 50.08 -4.02
CA ASP A 93 -5.25 51.49 -3.61
C ASP A 93 -5.52 51.68 -2.11
N ALA A 94 -6.56 51.05 -1.58
CA ALA A 94 -6.90 51.09 -0.16
C ALA A 94 -5.78 50.51 0.73
N LEU A 95 -5.23 49.35 0.36
CA LEU A 95 -4.11 48.76 1.08
C LEU A 95 -2.85 49.63 1.00
N ARG A 96 -2.56 50.24 -0.16
CA ARG A 96 -1.43 51.17 -0.33
C ARG A 96 -1.56 52.44 0.51
N ARG A 97 -2.76 53.02 0.59
CA ARG A 97 -3.03 54.15 1.50
C ARG A 97 -2.87 53.76 2.97
N ALA A 98 -3.27 52.55 3.33
CA ALA A 98 -3.16 52.07 4.71
C ALA A 98 -1.70 51.91 5.17
N LEU A 99 -0.73 51.74 4.26
CA LEU A 99 0.70 51.65 4.62
C LEU A 99 1.19 52.85 5.45
N ASP A 100 0.64 54.04 5.22
CA ASP A 100 1.00 55.27 5.95
C ASP A 100 0.11 55.52 7.18
N GLN A 101 -0.91 54.70 7.41
CA GLN A 101 -1.92 54.89 8.46
C GLN A 101 -1.83 53.90 9.62
N VAL A 102 -1.19 52.75 9.40
CA VAL A 102 -1.06 51.69 10.41
C VAL A 102 0.40 51.45 10.81
N GLN A 103 0.60 50.84 11.97
CA GLN A 103 1.93 50.57 12.52
C GLN A 103 2.01 49.17 13.17
N GLY A 104 3.23 48.71 13.43
CA GLY A 104 3.46 47.43 14.12
C GLY A 104 2.87 46.23 13.36
N ASP A 105 2.18 45.34 14.07
CA ASP A 105 1.64 44.10 13.47
C ASP A 105 0.51 44.35 12.45
N GLN A 106 -0.25 45.46 12.57
CA GLN A 106 -1.24 45.85 11.54
C GLN A 106 -0.55 46.20 10.22
N LEU A 107 0.55 46.95 10.28
CA LEU A 107 1.35 47.30 9.09
C LEU A 107 1.95 46.07 8.42
N VAL A 108 2.50 45.14 9.22
CA VAL A 108 2.97 43.83 8.70
C VAL A 108 1.84 43.09 7.99
N GLY A 109 0.64 43.10 8.57
CA GLY A 109 -0.55 42.52 7.95
C GLY A 109 -0.89 43.13 6.59
N VAL A 110 -0.90 44.46 6.49
CA VAL A 110 -1.18 45.18 5.23
C VAL A 110 -0.13 44.86 4.17
N ILE A 111 1.17 44.90 4.53
CA ILE A 111 2.28 44.51 3.65
C ILE A 111 2.09 43.10 3.09
N ASN A 112 1.73 42.13 3.94
CA ASN A 112 1.50 40.75 3.51
C ASN A 112 0.31 40.63 2.55
N SER A 113 -0.75 41.40 2.76
CA SER A 113 -1.91 41.42 1.85
C SER A 113 -1.57 42.06 0.50
N ILE A 114 -0.73 43.10 0.47
CA ILE A 114 -0.16 43.68 -0.77
C ILE A 114 0.69 42.64 -1.51
N ALA A 115 1.54 41.90 -0.78
CA ALA A 115 2.36 40.81 -1.35
C ALA A 115 1.51 39.71 -1.99
N ALA A 116 0.45 39.28 -1.29
CA ALA A 116 -0.46 38.25 -1.78
C ALA A 116 -1.23 38.68 -3.04
N ARG A 117 -1.57 39.97 -3.15
CA ARG A 117 -2.15 40.58 -4.35
C ARG A 117 -1.15 40.75 -5.50
N GLN A 118 0.15 40.62 -5.24
CA GLN A 118 1.23 40.91 -6.18
C GLN A 118 1.16 42.35 -6.73
N ASP A 119 0.78 43.30 -5.87
CA ASP A 119 0.53 44.68 -6.25
C ASP A 119 1.84 45.45 -6.53
N ARG A 120 2.12 45.69 -7.81
CA ARG A 120 3.36 46.34 -8.28
C ARG A 120 3.42 47.84 -8.03
N ASP A 121 2.29 48.51 -7.84
CA ASP A 121 2.30 49.95 -7.59
C ASP A 121 2.81 50.27 -6.18
N ALA A 122 2.83 49.27 -5.28
CA ALA A 122 3.33 49.40 -3.92
C ALA A 122 4.86 49.33 -3.80
N VAL A 123 5.61 49.05 -4.89
CA VAL A 123 7.06 48.75 -4.84
C VAL A 123 7.85 49.86 -4.13
N GLU A 124 7.65 51.12 -4.47
CA GLU A 124 8.44 52.21 -3.86
C GLU A 124 8.09 52.42 -2.37
N GLN A 125 6.81 52.24 -1.98
CA GLN A 125 6.42 52.28 -0.56
C GLN A 125 7.04 51.09 0.21
N LEU A 126 7.07 49.89 -0.36
CA LEU A 126 7.71 48.72 0.23
C LEU A 126 9.23 48.89 0.34
N VAL A 127 9.87 49.51 -0.65
CA VAL A 127 11.30 49.87 -0.59
C VAL A 127 11.57 50.84 0.55
N ALA A 128 10.71 51.84 0.78
CA ALA A 128 10.83 52.74 1.92
C ALA A 128 10.66 51.97 3.25
N LEU A 129 9.65 51.11 3.36
CA LEU A 129 9.37 50.31 4.56
C LEU A 129 10.44 49.27 4.87
N SER A 130 11.18 48.79 3.87
CA SER A 130 12.33 47.90 4.07
C SER A 130 13.43 48.53 4.94
N LYS A 131 13.48 49.86 5.03
CA LYS A 131 14.42 50.63 5.86
C LYS A 131 13.88 50.99 7.24
N SER A 132 12.71 50.49 7.61
CA SER A 132 12.08 50.75 8.91
C SER A 132 12.97 50.28 10.06
N SER A 133 13.01 51.06 11.15
CA SER A 133 13.66 50.63 12.40
C SER A 133 12.91 49.49 13.09
N ASN A 134 11.63 49.27 12.74
CA ASN A 134 10.87 48.10 13.18
C ASN A 134 11.24 46.89 12.32
N GLN A 135 11.97 45.95 12.93
CA GLN A 135 12.49 44.76 12.26
C GLN A 135 11.40 43.90 11.62
N LYS A 136 10.23 43.74 12.25
CA LYS A 136 9.13 42.95 11.66
C LYS A 136 8.58 43.60 10.39
N VAL A 137 8.48 44.93 10.39
CA VAL A 137 8.00 45.71 9.24
C VAL A 137 9.02 45.67 8.10
N SER A 138 10.30 45.88 8.42
CA SER A 138 11.39 45.78 7.44
C SER A 138 11.42 44.39 6.79
N ALA A 139 11.39 43.32 7.58
CA ALA A 139 11.40 41.94 7.08
C ALA A 139 10.17 41.62 6.22
N ALA A 140 8.97 42.03 6.65
CA ALA A 140 7.75 41.85 5.87
C ALA A 140 7.81 42.59 4.53
N ALA A 141 8.34 43.82 4.52
CA ALA A 141 8.46 44.62 3.31
C ALA A 141 9.43 43.99 2.29
N VAL A 142 10.59 43.50 2.75
CA VAL A 142 11.53 42.79 1.89
C VAL A 142 10.93 41.47 1.38
N ALA A 143 10.25 40.72 2.25
CA ALA A 143 9.55 39.49 1.85
C ALA A 143 8.47 39.78 0.80
N ALA A 144 7.68 40.84 0.96
CA ALA A 144 6.70 41.27 -0.03
C ALA A 144 7.35 41.59 -1.39
N LEU A 145 8.49 42.28 -1.39
CA LEU A 145 9.24 42.56 -2.61
C LEU A 145 9.71 41.27 -3.32
N VAL A 146 10.08 40.19 -2.59
CA VAL A 146 10.42 38.89 -3.22
C VAL A 146 9.27 38.32 -4.07
N HIS A 147 8.02 38.66 -3.75
CA HIS A 147 6.84 38.26 -4.55
C HIS A 147 6.49 39.25 -5.67
N ILE A 148 6.72 40.54 -5.47
CA ILE A 148 6.26 41.61 -6.37
C ILE A 148 7.35 42.01 -7.38
N ASP A 149 8.57 42.25 -6.88
CA ASP A 149 9.74 42.72 -7.63
C ASP A 149 11.02 42.05 -7.11
N LEU A 150 11.32 40.90 -7.69
CA LEU A 150 12.43 40.04 -7.28
C LEU A 150 13.79 40.72 -7.47
N ASP A 151 13.97 41.56 -8.49
CA ASP A 151 15.25 42.20 -8.79
C ASP A 151 15.55 43.30 -7.77
N ARG A 152 14.51 44.06 -7.39
CA ARG A 152 14.60 45.05 -6.31
C ARG A 152 14.85 44.38 -4.97
N ALA A 153 14.14 43.29 -4.66
CA ALA A 153 14.35 42.51 -3.45
C ALA A 153 15.79 41.98 -3.35
N ALA A 154 16.30 41.38 -4.43
CA ALA A 154 17.67 40.88 -4.51
C ALA A 154 18.70 41.98 -4.27
N SER A 155 18.50 43.15 -4.87
CA SER A 155 19.40 44.31 -4.72
C SER A 155 19.44 44.82 -3.28
N LEU A 156 18.29 44.90 -2.60
CA LEU A 156 18.22 45.28 -1.19
C LEU A 156 18.94 44.26 -0.32
N LEU A 157 18.61 42.98 -0.51
CA LEU A 157 19.16 41.86 0.25
C LEU A 157 20.68 41.70 0.10
N ALA A 158 21.24 42.03 -1.07
CA ALA A 158 22.69 42.01 -1.29
C ALA A 158 23.44 43.06 -0.44
N SER A 159 22.75 44.13 -0.02
CA SER A 159 23.35 45.27 0.69
C SER A 159 23.14 45.25 2.21
N VAL A 160 22.41 44.27 2.75
CA VAL A 160 22.11 44.22 4.19
C VAL A 160 23.33 43.84 5.02
N ASP A 161 23.46 44.45 6.19
CA ASP A 161 24.56 44.22 7.14
C ASP A 161 24.49 42.81 7.76
N PRO A 162 25.59 42.29 8.33
CA PRO A 162 25.63 40.93 8.88
C PRO A 162 24.54 40.60 9.92
N LYS A 163 24.15 41.55 10.77
CA LYS A 163 23.12 41.32 11.78
C LYS A 163 21.75 41.17 11.11
N SER A 164 21.46 42.01 10.13
CA SER A 164 20.23 41.94 9.34
C SER A 164 20.16 40.67 8.48
N ARG A 165 21.30 40.13 8.00
CA ARG A 165 21.34 38.84 7.27
C ARG A 165 20.81 37.68 8.10
N VAL A 166 21.20 37.62 9.38
CA VAL A 166 20.72 36.59 10.31
C VAL A 166 19.20 36.70 10.51
N GLN A 167 18.70 37.93 10.66
CA GLN A 167 17.27 38.19 10.88
C GLN A 167 16.43 37.91 9.61
N LEU A 168 16.99 38.14 8.43
CA LEU A 168 16.33 37.96 7.14
C LEU A 168 16.65 36.62 6.47
N ALA A 169 17.15 35.64 7.22
CA ALA A 169 17.67 34.39 6.66
C ALA A 169 16.64 33.66 5.76
N ASP A 170 15.40 33.52 6.22
CA ASP A 170 14.34 32.87 5.45
C ASP A 170 13.97 33.66 4.18
N VAL A 171 13.99 35.00 4.27
CA VAL A 171 13.72 35.89 3.13
C VAL A 171 14.84 35.82 2.09
N LEU A 172 16.10 35.77 2.55
CA LEU A 172 17.29 35.58 1.72
C LEU A 172 17.24 34.24 0.98
N LEU A 173 16.95 33.14 1.68
CA LEU A 173 16.81 31.81 1.08
C LEU A 173 15.69 31.79 0.03
N SER A 174 14.51 32.31 0.38
CA SER A 174 13.36 32.39 -0.53
C SER A 174 13.67 33.20 -1.79
N CYS A 175 14.34 34.35 -1.63
CA CYS A 175 14.78 35.19 -2.74
C CYS A 175 15.79 34.45 -3.63
N ALA A 176 16.81 33.85 -3.02
CA ALA A 176 17.85 33.12 -3.74
C ALA A 176 17.28 31.96 -4.57
N TYR A 177 16.38 31.16 -3.99
CA TYR A 177 15.78 30.02 -4.69
C TYR A 177 14.91 30.48 -5.86
N ARG A 178 14.10 31.52 -5.67
CA ARG A 178 13.31 32.11 -6.76
C ARG A 178 14.15 32.72 -7.87
N LEU A 179 15.29 33.32 -7.53
CA LEU A 179 16.25 33.80 -8.53
C LEU A 179 16.80 32.62 -9.34
N ALA A 180 17.19 31.54 -8.68
CA ALA A 180 17.70 30.35 -9.33
C ALA A 180 16.64 29.71 -10.25
N ASP A 181 15.40 29.56 -9.79
CA ASP A 181 14.27 29.04 -10.58
C ASP A 181 13.98 29.89 -11.83
N ARG A 182 14.34 31.18 -11.81
CA ARG A 182 14.25 32.10 -12.96
C ARG A 182 15.52 32.14 -13.82
N GLY A 183 16.46 31.22 -13.63
CA GLY A 183 17.72 31.17 -14.38
C GLY A 183 18.74 32.25 -13.98
N ARG A 184 18.54 32.95 -12.87
CA ARG A 184 19.48 33.97 -12.37
C ARG A 184 20.50 33.38 -11.37
N GLY A 185 21.18 32.31 -11.78
CA GLY A 185 22.13 31.55 -10.95
C GLY A 185 23.17 32.40 -10.20
N PRO A 186 23.93 33.29 -10.87
CA PRO A 186 24.96 34.09 -10.18
C PRO A 186 24.41 34.98 -9.05
N ALA A 187 23.21 35.54 -9.22
CA ALA A 187 22.57 36.36 -8.20
C ALA A 187 22.05 35.51 -7.03
N ALA A 188 21.50 34.32 -7.33
CA ALA A 188 21.11 33.36 -6.31
C ALA A 188 22.31 32.92 -5.45
N LEU A 189 23.41 32.54 -6.09
CA LEU A 189 24.63 32.09 -5.41
C LEU A 189 25.20 33.19 -4.50
N ALA A 190 25.24 34.44 -4.95
CA ALA A 190 25.72 35.56 -4.13
C ALA A 190 24.89 35.76 -2.84
N LEU A 191 23.57 35.58 -2.89
CA LEU A 191 22.72 35.66 -1.70
C LEU A 191 22.92 34.46 -0.76
N LEU A 192 23.12 33.26 -1.31
CA LEU A 192 23.39 32.05 -0.51
C LEU A 192 24.78 32.14 0.17
N ASP A 193 25.80 32.65 -0.53
CA ASP A 193 27.13 32.92 0.03
C ASP A 193 27.05 33.85 1.25
N CYS A 194 26.21 34.89 1.18
CA CYS A 194 26.01 35.83 2.29
C CYS A 194 25.48 35.15 3.56
N LEU A 195 24.68 34.09 3.42
CA LEU A 195 24.09 33.36 4.54
C LEU A 195 25.03 32.34 5.17
N GLU A 196 25.85 31.67 4.38
CA GLU A 196 26.82 30.70 4.91
C GLU A 196 27.85 31.38 5.83
N GLY A 197 28.29 32.58 5.45
CA GLY A 197 29.26 33.39 6.20
C GLY A 197 28.66 34.21 7.35
N ALA A 198 27.33 34.21 7.53
CA ALA A 198 26.67 34.88 8.64
C ALA A 198 26.60 33.99 9.88
N ASP A 199 26.46 34.61 11.06
CA ASP A 199 26.16 33.91 12.33
C ASP A 199 24.67 33.48 12.39
N ALA A 200 24.20 32.88 11.30
CA ALA A 200 22.83 32.41 11.14
C ALA A 200 22.63 31.04 11.81
N THR A 201 21.36 30.65 11.97
CA THR A 201 21.02 29.32 12.50
C THR A 201 21.66 28.22 11.66
N ARG A 202 21.96 27.07 12.29
CA ARG A 202 22.57 25.92 11.59
C ARG A 202 21.71 25.49 10.39
N GLN A 203 20.39 25.56 10.53
CA GLN A 203 19.42 25.22 9.49
C GLN A 203 19.51 26.18 8.30
N ALA A 204 19.59 27.48 8.54
CA ALA A 204 19.72 28.47 7.48
C ALA A 204 21.05 28.32 6.72
N ARG A 205 22.15 28.07 7.45
CA ARG A 205 23.47 27.82 6.86
C ARG A 205 23.48 26.52 6.03
N ALA A 206 22.89 25.45 6.55
CA ALA A 206 22.74 24.18 5.86
C ALA A 206 21.93 24.32 4.55
N ALA A 207 20.78 25.00 4.61
CA ALA A 207 19.97 25.29 3.44
C ALA A 207 20.73 26.12 2.41
N ALA A 208 21.45 27.16 2.85
CA ALA A 208 22.26 27.97 1.96
C ALA A 208 23.31 27.13 1.22
N VAL A 209 24.07 26.29 1.94
CA VAL A 209 25.09 25.41 1.36
C VAL A 209 24.49 24.40 0.37
N LEU A 210 23.37 23.75 0.72
CA LEU A 210 22.67 22.83 -0.20
C LEU A 210 22.22 23.55 -1.48
N GLY A 211 21.65 24.76 -1.32
CA GLY A 211 21.28 25.60 -2.44
C GLY A 211 22.48 25.95 -3.32
N ARG A 212 23.63 26.27 -2.73
CA ARG A 212 24.86 26.56 -3.48
C ARG A 212 25.29 25.39 -4.32
N VAL A 213 25.27 24.16 -3.79
CA VAL A 213 25.61 22.97 -4.59
C VAL A 213 24.60 22.80 -5.72
N ARG A 214 23.29 22.88 -5.42
CA ARG A 214 22.21 22.66 -6.40
C ARG A 214 22.23 23.64 -7.57
N TYR A 215 22.52 24.92 -7.32
CA TYR A 215 22.43 25.98 -8.33
C TYR A 215 23.78 26.40 -8.91
N SER A 216 24.87 25.71 -8.53
CA SER A 216 26.18 25.89 -9.15
C SER A 216 26.26 25.14 -10.48
N GLU A 217 27.14 25.60 -11.36
CA GLU A 217 27.54 24.82 -12.54
C GLU A 217 28.11 23.45 -12.12
N PRO A 218 27.93 22.37 -12.91
CA PRO A 218 28.23 21.00 -12.48
C PRO A 218 29.64 20.81 -11.89
N ASN A 219 30.67 21.40 -12.50
CA ASN A 219 32.05 21.33 -11.99
C ASN A 219 32.23 22.05 -10.64
N GLN A 220 31.55 23.18 -10.45
CA GLN A 220 31.59 23.93 -9.20
C GLN A 220 30.80 23.21 -8.10
N ALA A 221 29.64 22.64 -8.45
CA ALA A 221 28.83 21.81 -7.56
C ALA A 221 29.65 20.61 -7.04
N ALA A 222 30.32 19.89 -7.94
CA ALA A 222 31.21 18.78 -7.58
C ALA A 222 32.37 19.24 -6.69
N SER A 223 33.03 20.35 -7.03
CA SER A 223 34.12 20.89 -6.20
C SER A 223 33.64 21.30 -4.80
N LEU A 224 32.46 21.91 -4.68
CA LEU A 224 31.89 22.33 -3.41
C LEU A 224 31.48 21.11 -2.57
N ALA A 225 30.79 20.15 -3.17
CA ALA A 225 30.43 18.89 -2.51
C ALA A 225 31.66 18.15 -1.98
N LYS A 226 32.72 18.03 -2.81
CA LYS A 226 34.00 17.45 -2.40
C LYS A 226 34.63 18.22 -1.22
N SER A 227 34.61 19.54 -1.26
CA SER A 227 35.12 20.35 -0.16
C SER A 227 34.34 20.14 1.13
N LEU A 228 33.02 19.95 1.07
CA LEU A 228 32.17 19.74 2.24
C LEU A 228 32.43 18.38 2.90
N LEU A 229 32.60 17.34 2.10
CA LEU A 229 32.92 15.99 2.57
C LEU A 229 34.29 15.92 3.27
N ALA A 230 35.23 16.78 2.88
CA ALA A 230 36.57 16.86 3.48
C ALA A 230 36.63 17.70 4.77
N ARG A 231 35.52 18.29 5.25
CA ARG A 231 35.51 19.11 6.47
C ARG A 231 35.42 18.26 7.73
N ASP A 232 36.11 18.70 8.78
CA ASP A 232 36.02 18.07 10.10
C ASP A 232 34.68 18.34 10.81
N GLU A 233 33.99 19.42 10.45
CA GLU A 233 32.68 19.75 11.02
C GLU A 233 31.59 18.77 10.55
N ASP A 234 31.07 17.93 11.45
CA ASP A 234 30.10 16.87 11.12
C ASP A 234 28.88 17.37 10.34
N TRP A 235 28.35 18.54 10.69
CA TRP A 235 27.20 19.11 9.99
C TRP A 235 27.53 19.45 8.52
N LYS A 236 28.76 19.88 8.21
CA LYS A 236 29.18 20.15 6.82
C LYS A 236 29.36 18.85 6.05
N PHE A 237 29.93 17.84 6.69
CA PHE A 237 30.05 16.50 6.11
C PHE A 237 28.66 15.94 5.74
N THR A 238 27.70 15.99 6.67
CA THR A 238 26.31 15.54 6.42
C THR A 238 25.67 16.30 5.26
N ILE A 239 25.87 17.62 5.19
CA ILE A 239 25.35 18.43 4.08
C ILE A 239 26.04 18.10 2.77
N GLY A 240 27.36 17.84 2.77
CA GLY A 240 28.08 17.34 1.60
C GLY A 240 27.52 16.01 1.09
N LEU A 241 27.25 15.07 2.01
CA LEU A 241 26.65 13.78 1.69
C LEU A 241 25.26 13.94 1.07
N GLN A 242 24.39 14.73 1.71
CA GLN A 242 23.06 15.04 1.20
C GLN A 242 23.12 15.73 -0.16
N ALA A 243 24.04 16.67 -0.35
CA ALA A 243 24.20 17.39 -1.61
C ALA A 243 24.58 16.46 -2.77
N VAL A 244 25.40 15.44 -2.52
CA VAL A 244 25.76 14.48 -3.58
C VAL A 244 24.58 13.55 -3.89
N VAL A 245 23.89 13.06 -2.87
CA VAL A 245 22.78 12.09 -3.04
C VAL A 245 21.54 12.76 -3.65
N GLU A 246 21.17 13.96 -3.22
CA GLU A 246 19.94 14.66 -3.62
C GLU A 246 20.17 15.75 -4.67
N GLY A 247 21.38 16.31 -4.74
CA GLY A 247 21.68 17.48 -5.56
C GLY A 247 22.03 17.17 -7.02
N GLY A 248 22.08 15.90 -7.42
CA GLY A 248 22.38 15.51 -8.80
C GLY A 248 23.79 15.90 -9.24
N VAL A 249 24.77 15.80 -8.34
CA VAL A 249 26.16 16.08 -8.65
C VAL A 249 26.68 15.04 -9.65
N ASP A 250 27.19 15.51 -10.80
CA ASP A 250 27.78 14.64 -11.81
C ASP A 250 28.87 13.74 -11.22
N ASN A 251 28.82 12.45 -11.54
CA ASN A 251 29.70 11.42 -10.97
C ASN A 251 29.67 11.35 -9.44
N GLY A 252 28.51 11.63 -8.82
CA GLY A 252 28.34 11.64 -7.36
C GLY A 252 28.84 10.37 -6.67
N ALA A 253 28.56 9.18 -7.22
CA ALA A 253 29.04 7.93 -6.63
C ALA A 253 30.57 7.84 -6.62
N LYS A 254 31.24 8.28 -7.69
CA LYS A 254 32.70 8.34 -7.73
C LYS A 254 33.24 9.36 -6.72
N LEU A 255 32.60 10.53 -6.62
CA LEU A 255 33.00 11.56 -5.67
C LEU A 255 32.89 11.07 -4.22
N LEU A 256 31.81 10.35 -3.88
CA LEU A 256 31.65 9.70 -2.59
C LEU A 256 32.70 8.61 -2.37
N ALA A 257 32.94 7.76 -3.35
CA ALA A 257 33.98 6.73 -3.27
C ALA A 257 35.38 7.32 -3.01
N ASP A 258 35.73 8.41 -3.69
CA ASP A 258 37.00 9.13 -3.53
C ASP A 258 37.11 9.85 -2.17
N ALA A 259 35.98 10.11 -1.50
CA ALA A 259 35.92 10.76 -0.18
C ALA A 259 36.04 9.78 1.00
N ILE A 260 36.14 8.48 0.74
CA ILE A 260 36.32 7.47 1.80
C ILE A 260 37.72 7.60 2.41
N ASP A 261 37.76 8.07 3.66
CA ASP A 261 38.95 8.05 4.51
C ASP A 261 38.93 6.80 5.42
N GLN A 262 39.98 5.98 5.34
CA GLN A 262 40.08 4.75 6.13
C GLN A 262 40.34 5.02 7.62
N ASP A 263 40.82 6.22 7.97
CA ASP A 263 41.07 6.61 9.36
C ASP A 263 39.78 7.11 10.06
N GLN A 264 38.65 7.19 9.34
CA GLN A 264 37.37 7.71 9.85
C GLN A 264 36.23 6.69 9.65
N PRO A 265 36.18 5.60 10.44
CA PRO A 265 35.26 4.49 10.21
C PRO A 265 33.78 4.89 10.26
N GLU A 266 33.40 5.84 11.13
CA GLU A 266 32.03 6.33 11.21
C GLU A 266 31.59 7.04 9.93
N ARG A 267 32.49 7.80 9.30
CA ARG A 267 32.21 8.50 8.03
C ARG A 267 32.25 7.53 6.85
N GLN A 268 33.16 6.57 6.86
CA GLN A 268 33.19 5.49 5.88
C GLN A 268 31.85 4.74 5.82
N VAL A 269 31.26 4.40 6.97
CA VAL A 269 29.93 3.75 7.03
C VAL A 269 28.83 4.66 6.44
N GLN A 270 28.85 5.96 6.75
CA GLN A 270 27.85 6.89 6.20
C GLN A 270 27.96 7.04 4.68
N ILE A 271 29.18 7.12 4.15
CA ILE A 271 29.43 7.18 2.70
C ILE A 271 28.99 5.89 2.01
N LEU A 272 29.35 4.72 2.54
CA LEU A 272 28.95 3.42 1.98
C LEU A 272 27.43 3.26 1.94
N ARG A 273 26.73 3.72 2.99
CA ARG A 273 25.27 3.72 3.02
C ARG A 273 24.67 4.61 1.94
N ALA A 274 25.24 5.80 1.72
CA ALA A 274 24.82 6.69 0.64
C ALA A 274 25.06 6.06 -0.74
N LEU A 275 26.25 5.47 -0.97
CA LEU A 275 26.56 4.74 -2.19
C LEU A 275 25.57 3.61 -2.46
N ARG A 276 25.24 2.80 -1.44
CA ARG A 276 24.22 1.77 -1.53
C ARG A 276 22.86 2.35 -1.89
N GLY A 277 22.46 3.47 -1.29
CA GLY A 277 21.20 4.16 -1.58
C GLY A 277 21.13 4.72 -3.00
N MET A 278 22.26 5.12 -3.58
CA MET A 278 22.34 5.56 -5.00
C MET A 278 22.23 4.38 -5.97
N GLY A 279 22.71 3.19 -5.59
CA GLY A 279 22.62 1.98 -6.42
C GLY A 279 23.54 1.96 -7.64
N GLU A 280 24.48 2.90 -7.75
CA GLU A 280 25.41 2.98 -8.87
C GLU A 280 26.55 1.95 -8.74
N ARG A 281 26.54 0.92 -9.59
CA ARG A 281 27.56 -0.17 -9.60
C ARG A 281 29.00 0.31 -9.82
N SER A 282 29.21 1.54 -10.30
CA SER A 282 30.53 2.17 -10.41
C SER A 282 31.27 2.24 -9.06
N ALA A 283 30.53 2.22 -7.94
CA ALA A 283 31.08 2.23 -6.59
C ALA A 283 31.26 0.82 -5.95
N ALA A 284 31.10 -0.25 -6.72
CA ALA A 284 31.24 -1.63 -6.21
C ALA A 284 32.61 -1.89 -5.56
N GLU A 285 33.69 -1.30 -6.08
CA GLU A 285 35.03 -1.51 -5.54
C GLU A 285 35.20 -0.96 -4.11
N SER A 286 34.55 0.15 -3.79
CA SER A 286 34.52 0.70 -2.43
C SER A 286 33.81 -0.26 -1.47
N ALA A 287 32.70 -0.88 -1.91
CA ALA A 287 31.99 -1.89 -1.13
C ALA A 287 32.83 -3.16 -0.94
N ARG A 288 33.55 -3.62 -1.98
CA ARG A 288 34.46 -4.78 -1.91
C ARG A 288 35.59 -4.57 -0.92
N THR A 289 36.19 -3.38 -0.94
CA THR A 289 37.23 -2.98 0.01
C THR A 289 36.68 -2.99 1.43
N ALA A 290 35.54 -2.33 1.65
CA ALA A 290 34.89 -2.26 2.97
C ALA A 290 34.49 -3.64 3.51
N ALA A 291 33.97 -4.54 2.67
CA ALA A 291 33.57 -5.90 3.05
C ALA A 291 34.74 -6.79 3.56
N ARG A 292 35.98 -6.34 3.35
CA ARG A 292 37.22 -6.98 3.84
C ARG A 292 37.88 -6.21 5.00
N SER A 293 37.26 -5.15 5.50
CA SER A 293 37.78 -4.37 6.62
C SER A 293 37.84 -5.17 7.92
N ASP A 294 38.86 -4.91 8.72
CA ASP A 294 38.98 -5.43 10.09
C ASP A 294 38.03 -4.72 11.07
N ILE A 295 37.52 -3.54 10.71
CA ILE A 295 36.56 -2.79 11.50
C ILE A 295 35.16 -3.36 11.25
N ALA A 296 34.58 -4.01 12.26
CA ALA A 296 33.31 -4.73 12.13
C ALA A 296 32.17 -3.88 11.55
N ALA A 297 32.03 -2.61 11.97
CA ALA A 297 30.98 -1.71 11.47
C ALA A 297 31.13 -1.41 9.97
N VAL A 298 32.36 -1.13 9.52
CA VAL A 298 32.70 -0.90 8.11
C VAL A 298 32.45 -2.18 7.30
N ARG A 299 32.89 -3.33 7.83
CA ARG A 299 32.71 -4.62 7.18
C ARG A 299 31.25 -4.97 6.95
N VAL A 300 30.40 -4.77 7.96
CA VAL A 300 28.95 -4.97 7.85
C VAL A 300 28.36 -4.08 6.76
N GLU A 301 28.68 -2.79 6.75
CA GLU A 301 28.14 -1.88 5.73
C GLU A 301 28.68 -2.20 4.33
N GLY A 302 29.94 -2.63 4.21
CA GLY A 302 30.52 -3.11 2.96
C GLY A 302 29.79 -4.35 2.41
N ILE A 303 29.52 -5.35 3.26
CA ILE A 303 28.75 -6.55 2.89
C ILE A 303 27.34 -6.17 2.41
N LYS A 304 26.65 -5.31 3.16
CA LYS A 304 25.32 -4.81 2.74
C LYS A 304 25.37 -4.05 1.41
N SER A 305 26.42 -3.26 1.20
CA SER A 305 26.60 -2.49 -0.02
C SER A 305 26.84 -3.41 -1.22
N LEU A 306 27.56 -4.53 -1.06
CA LEU A 306 27.69 -5.55 -2.10
C LEU A 306 26.36 -6.21 -2.47
N GLY A 307 25.38 -6.23 -1.57
CA GLY A 307 24.03 -6.70 -1.88
C GLY A 307 23.33 -5.90 -2.97
N VAL A 308 23.66 -4.62 -3.12
CA VAL A 308 23.04 -3.72 -4.13
C VAL A 308 24.00 -3.38 -5.27
N LEU A 309 25.26 -3.11 -4.94
CA LEU A 309 26.27 -2.61 -5.88
C LEU A 309 27.08 -3.73 -6.53
N GLY A 310 27.13 -4.90 -5.90
CA GLY A 310 27.93 -6.04 -6.35
C GLY A 310 27.34 -6.76 -7.56
N ASP A 311 28.12 -7.70 -8.08
CA ASP A 311 27.75 -8.56 -9.21
C ASP A 311 28.12 -10.03 -8.93
N ALA A 312 27.89 -10.93 -9.88
CA ALA A 312 28.19 -12.36 -9.70
C ALA A 312 29.64 -12.67 -9.25
N SER A 313 30.61 -11.80 -9.52
CA SER A 313 32.00 -11.97 -9.06
C SER A 313 32.17 -11.82 -7.55
N ASP A 314 31.22 -11.17 -6.87
CA ASP A 314 31.21 -10.96 -5.42
C ASP A 314 30.57 -12.12 -4.65
N ALA A 315 29.78 -12.96 -5.34
CA ALA A 315 29.08 -14.09 -4.73
C ALA A 315 30.02 -15.04 -3.96
N PRO A 316 31.21 -15.46 -4.47
CA PRO A 316 32.11 -16.33 -3.72
C PRO A 316 32.60 -15.74 -2.39
N LEU A 317 32.78 -14.42 -2.31
CA LEU A 317 33.13 -13.75 -1.04
C LEU A 317 31.95 -13.82 -0.08
N LEU A 318 30.77 -13.39 -0.51
CA LEU A 318 29.58 -13.38 0.33
C LEU A 318 29.18 -14.80 0.78
N MET A 319 29.35 -15.82 -0.07
CA MET A 319 29.10 -17.22 0.31
C MET A 319 30.02 -17.69 1.43
N ARG A 320 31.32 -17.37 1.34
CA ARG A 320 32.27 -17.69 2.42
C ARG A 320 31.88 -17.02 3.72
N LEU A 321 31.39 -15.78 3.68
CA LEU A 321 30.92 -15.06 4.86
C LEU A 321 29.63 -15.65 5.41
N ALA A 322 28.67 -15.98 4.55
CA ALA A 322 27.40 -16.60 4.90
C ALA A 322 27.57 -17.98 5.55
N HIS A 323 28.65 -18.69 5.25
CA HIS A 323 28.94 -19.99 5.86
C HIS A 323 29.53 -19.87 7.28
N GLN A 324 30.16 -18.75 7.63
CA GLN A 324 30.77 -18.59 8.96
C GLN A 324 29.72 -18.53 10.06
N ASP A 325 30.04 -19.01 11.26
CA ASP A 325 29.22 -18.86 12.45
C ASP A 325 29.65 -17.61 13.23
N ASN A 326 29.36 -16.44 12.67
CA ASN A 326 29.69 -15.15 13.27
C ASN A 326 28.69 -14.06 12.86
N GLN A 327 28.88 -12.85 13.39
CA GLN A 327 28.00 -11.71 13.14
C GLN A 327 27.85 -11.29 11.66
N PHE A 328 28.74 -11.72 10.77
CA PHE A 328 28.68 -11.38 9.33
C PHE A 328 27.84 -12.36 8.51
N SER A 329 27.57 -13.54 9.07
CA SER A 329 26.86 -14.66 8.43
C SER A 329 25.51 -14.23 7.86
N GLN A 330 24.67 -13.66 8.72
CA GLN A 330 23.33 -13.24 8.34
C GLN A 330 23.34 -12.06 7.35
N VAL A 331 24.25 -11.09 7.58
CA VAL A 331 24.41 -9.93 6.69
C VAL A 331 24.81 -10.37 5.28
N ALA A 332 25.66 -11.38 5.16
CA ALA A 332 26.08 -11.91 3.87
C ALA A 332 24.95 -12.70 3.17
N ARG A 333 24.13 -13.45 3.92
CA ARG A 333 22.92 -14.10 3.36
C ARG A 333 21.92 -13.08 2.84
N GLU A 334 21.68 -12.01 3.59
CA GLU A 334 20.80 -10.91 3.17
C GLU A 334 21.33 -10.23 1.91
N ALA A 335 22.63 -9.92 1.87
CA ALA A 335 23.27 -9.35 0.68
C ALA A 335 23.09 -10.26 -0.54
N LEU A 336 23.35 -11.57 -0.41
CA LEU A 336 23.14 -12.54 -1.49
C LEU A 336 21.70 -12.66 -1.93
N ALA A 337 20.73 -12.50 -1.02
CA ALA A 337 19.32 -12.50 -1.36
C ALA A 337 18.89 -11.23 -2.12
N GLU A 338 19.55 -10.09 -1.85
CA GLU A 338 19.24 -8.79 -2.45
C GLU A 338 19.87 -8.57 -3.83
N MET A 339 21.00 -9.23 -4.13
CA MET A 339 21.76 -9.01 -5.39
C MET A 339 20.91 -9.17 -6.65
N ASP A 340 20.91 -8.14 -7.49
CA ASP A 340 20.21 -8.12 -8.78
C ASP A 340 21.16 -8.51 -9.93
N ASP A 341 21.58 -9.78 -9.94
CA ASP A 341 22.44 -10.36 -10.99
C ASP A 341 22.14 -11.85 -11.20
N GLU A 342 21.73 -12.24 -12.41
CA GLU A 342 21.38 -13.63 -12.76
C GLU A 342 22.56 -14.61 -12.63
N GLY A 343 23.81 -14.13 -12.71
CA GLY A 343 24.99 -14.94 -12.50
C GLY A 343 25.09 -15.45 -11.05
N VAL A 344 24.54 -14.71 -10.09
CA VAL A 344 24.45 -15.12 -8.68
C VAL A 344 23.55 -16.34 -8.54
N ASP A 345 22.43 -16.38 -9.26
CA ASP A 345 21.49 -17.51 -9.20
C ASP A 345 22.15 -18.82 -9.66
N ARG A 346 22.91 -18.75 -10.76
CA ARG A 346 23.70 -19.88 -11.27
C ARG A 346 24.74 -20.32 -10.24
N ALA A 347 25.44 -19.38 -9.61
CA ALA A 347 26.44 -19.68 -8.59
C ALA A 347 25.81 -20.36 -7.36
N ILE A 348 24.62 -19.93 -6.93
CA ILE A 348 23.89 -20.55 -5.81
C ILE A 348 23.47 -21.99 -6.18
N VAL A 349 22.95 -22.22 -7.40
CA VAL A 349 22.58 -23.57 -7.85
C VAL A 349 23.80 -24.49 -7.93
N VAL A 350 24.95 -24.00 -8.38
CA VAL A 350 26.22 -24.77 -8.35
C VAL A 350 26.62 -25.10 -6.91
N MET A 351 26.53 -24.13 -5.99
CA MET A 351 26.86 -24.34 -4.58
C MET A 351 25.95 -25.40 -3.92
N LEU A 352 24.67 -25.46 -4.29
CA LEU A 352 23.76 -26.51 -3.82
C LEU A 352 24.22 -27.91 -4.25
N ARG A 353 24.86 -28.04 -5.41
CA ARG A 353 25.31 -29.34 -5.96
C ARG A 353 26.66 -29.75 -5.40
N ASP A 354 27.62 -28.82 -5.42
CA ASP A 354 29.04 -29.12 -5.27
C ASP A 354 29.62 -28.65 -3.93
N GLY A 355 28.84 -27.91 -3.13
CA GLY A 355 29.28 -27.35 -1.85
C GLY A 355 29.38 -28.36 -0.70
N SER A 356 29.96 -27.90 0.42
CA SER A 356 29.90 -28.62 1.70
C SER A 356 28.46 -28.75 2.21
N SER A 357 28.21 -29.66 3.16
CA SER A 357 26.90 -29.84 3.82
C SER A 357 26.23 -28.50 4.19
N ASP A 358 26.94 -27.67 4.94
CA ASP A 358 26.43 -26.38 5.41
C ASP A 358 26.24 -25.37 4.27
N SER A 359 27.14 -25.38 3.28
CA SER A 359 26.99 -24.55 2.08
C SER A 359 25.75 -24.92 1.28
N ARG A 360 25.43 -26.21 1.17
CA ARG A 360 24.23 -26.68 0.46
C ARG A 360 22.95 -26.28 1.15
N ALA A 361 22.90 -26.33 2.49
CA ALA A 361 21.74 -25.87 3.25
C ALA A 361 21.49 -24.36 3.01
N ILE A 362 22.53 -23.54 3.06
CA ILE A 362 22.44 -22.10 2.76
C ILE A 362 22.04 -21.87 1.29
N ALA A 363 22.62 -22.62 0.35
CA ALA A 363 22.25 -22.52 -1.06
C ALA A 363 20.75 -22.81 -1.29
N ALA A 364 20.23 -23.85 -0.64
CA ALA A 364 18.83 -24.21 -0.72
C ALA A 364 17.93 -23.08 -0.18
N GLU A 365 18.28 -22.51 0.98
CA GLU A 365 17.57 -21.36 1.54
C GLU A 365 17.54 -20.18 0.55
N LEU A 366 18.69 -19.81 -0.01
CA LEU A 366 18.83 -18.70 -0.95
C LEU A 366 18.06 -18.95 -2.25
N ILE A 367 18.06 -20.17 -2.79
CA ILE A 367 17.22 -20.54 -3.95
C ILE A 367 15.74 -20.27 -3.64
N GLY A 368 15.29 -20.65 -2.45
CA GLY A 368 13.90 -20.39 -2.03
C GLY A 368 13.59 -18.92 -1.81
N GLN A 369 14.52 -18.14 -1.24
CA GLN A 369 14.34 -16.70 -0.98
C GLN A 369 14.33 -15.88 -2.27
N ARG A 370 15.29 -16.15 -3.17
CA ARG A 370 15.42 -15.50 -4.48
C ARG A 370 14.45 -16.03 -5.54
N ARG A 371 13.75 -17.14 -5.23
CA ARG A 371 12.82 -17.84 -6.12
C ARG A 371 13.45 -18.29 -7.44
N ILE A 372 14.62 -18.93 -7.36
CA ILE A 372 15.35 -19.43 -8.53
C ILE A 372 14.65 -20.68 -9.07
N ILE A 373 13.75 -20.50 -10.04
CA ILE A 373 12.91 -21.57 -10.60
C ILE A 373 13.74 -22.66 -11.29
N GLU A 374 14.82 -22.28 -11.97
CA GLU A 374 15.77 -23.17 -12.64
C GLU A 374 16.48 -24.11 -11.64
N GLY A 375 16.51 -23.72 -10.36
CA GLY A 375 17.05 -24.51 -9.26
C GLY A 375 16.12 -25.62 -8.76
N ALA A 376 14.86 -25.66 -9.18
CA ALA A 376 13.84 -26.54 -8.61
C ALA A 376 14.23 -28.03 -8.66
N HIS A 377 14.76 -28.51 -9.79
CA HIS A 377 15.21 -29.90 -9.88
C HIS A 377 16.39 -30.21 -8.95
N ALA A 378 17.34 -29.27 -8.81
CA ALA A 378 18.47 -29.43 -7.89
C ALA A 378 18.00 -29.46 -6.44
N ILE A 379 17.00 -28.66 -6.08
CA ILE A 379 16.36 -28.66 -4.77
C ILE A 379 15.72 -30.02 -4.47
N ILE A 380 14.94 -30.56 -5.40
CA ILE A 380 14.31 -31.89 -5.23
C ILE A 380 15.38 -32.99 -5.06
N GLN A 381 16.46 -32.93 -5.84
CA GLN A 381 17.56 -33.89 -5.71
C GLN A 381 18.24 -33.78 -4.33
N SER A 382 18.46 -32.57 -3.83
CA SER A 382 19.02 -32.33 -2.49
C SER A 382 18.09 -32.82 -1.38
N ALA A 383 16.79 -32.58 -1.48
CA ALA A 383 15.80 -33.10 -0.54
C ALA A 383 15.78 -34.65 -0.50
N ARG A 384 16.03 -35.31 -1.63
CA ARG A 384 16.05 -36.78 -1.77
C ARG A 384 17.33 -37.42 -1.24
N SER A 385 18.49 -36.83 -1.53
CA SER A 385 19.78 -37.54 -1.46
C SER A 385 20.82 -36.91 -0.55
N ALA A 386 20.57 -35.72 0.02
CA ALA A 386 21.52 -35.12 0.95
C ALA A 386 21.69 -35.99 2.21
N LYS A 387 22.95 -36.20 2.61
CA LYS A 387 23.31 -37.04 3.77
C LYS A 387 22.84 -36.39 5.08
N ASP A 388 22.99 -35.08 5.18
CA ASP A 388 22.64 -34.29 6.35
C ASP A 388 21.17 -33.83 6.33
N SER A 389 20.52 -33.85 7.49
CA SER A 389 19.09 -33.47 7.60
C SER A 389 18.87 -31.98 7.40
N ALA A 390 19.86 -31.12 7.72
CA ALA A 390 19.76 -29.68 7.55
C ALA A 390 19.55 -29.29 6.08
N THR A 391 20.35 -29.84 5.15
CA THR A 391 20.18 -29.62 3.71
C THR A 391 18.84 -30.15 3.22
N ARG A 392 18.40 -31.34 3.67
CA ARG A 392 17.09 -31.88 3.26
C ARG A 392 15.94 -30.98 3.69
N VAL A 393 15.98 -30.50 4.93
CA VAL A 393 14.98 -29.57 5.48
C VAL A 393 14.96 -28.26 4.69
N ALA A 394 16.12 -27.63 4.49
CA ALA A 394 16.23 -26.38 3.75
C ALA A 394 15.74 -26.54 2.29
N ALA A 395 16.04 -27.67 1.65
CA ALA A 395 15.56 -28.00 0.32
C ALA A 395 14.04 -28.16 0.27
N LEU A 396 13.42 -28.84 1.24
CA LEU A 396 11.95 -28.98 1.27
C LEU A 396 11.24 -27.63 1.53
N GLU A 397 11.80 -26.79 2.40
CA GLU A 397 11.30 -25.42 2.60
C GLU A 397 11.41 -24.59 1.31
N ALA A 398 12.55 -24.67 0.61
CA ALA A 398 12.75 -24.01 -0.67
C ALA A 398 11.79 -24.53 -1.75
N ALA A 399 11.57 -25.84 -1.83
CA ALA A 399 10.61 -26.44 -2.77
C ALA A 399 9.20 -25.88 -2.57
N GLY A 400 8.76 -25.73 -1.32
CA GLY A 400 7.47 -25.11 -0.99
C GLY A 400 7.39 -23.63 -1.37
N ARG A 401 8.49 -22.87 -1.26
CA ARG A 401 8.56 -21.46 -1.70
C ARG A 401 8.55 -21.33 -3.22
N LEU A 402 9.24 -22.23 -3.93
CA LEU A 402 9.27 -22.26 -5.39
C LEU A 402 7.92 -22.69 -5.99
N ALA A 403 7.26 -23.66 -5.36
CA ALA A 403 5.95 -24.18 -5.75
C ALA A 403 5.83 -24.52 -7.25
N VAL A 404 6.86 -25.17 -7.82
CA VAL A 404 6.90 -25.55 -9.23
C VAL A 404 6.03 -26.79 -9.46
N GLY A 405 5.00 -26.67 -10.31
CA GLY A 405 4.03 -27.74 -10.56
C GLY A 405 4.65 -29.09 -10.96
N ASP A 406 5.64 -29.06 -11.85
CA ASP A 406 6.32 -30.27 -12.35
C ASP A 406 7.10 -31.02 -11.26
N THR A 407 7.32 -30.41 -10.10
CA THR A 407 7.96 -31.05 -8.94
C THR A 407 6.96 -31.82 -8.07
N LEU A 408 5.66 -31.82 -8.39
CA LEU A 408 4.65 -32.52 -7.59
C LEU A 408 4.95 -34.02 -7.43
N PRO A 409 5.16 -34.83 -8.50
CA PRO A 409 5.40 -36.27 -8.34
C PRO A 409 6.56 -36.60 -7.40
N PRO A 410 7.78 -36.03 -7.55
CA PRO A 410 8.86 -36.34 -6.62
C PRO A 410 8.62 -35.79 -5.19
N LEU A 411 7.83 -34.74 -5.01
CA LEU A 411 7.43 -34.27 -3.68
C LEU A 411 6.44 -35.21 -2.99
N LEU A 412 5.55 -35.87 -3.74
CA LEU A 412 4.68 -36.91 -3.21
C LEU A 412 5.49 -38.10 -2.69
N GLU A 413 6.47 -38.57 -3.47
CA GLU A 413 7.41 -39.63 -3.07
C GLU A 413 8.15 -39.24 -1.77
N LEU A 414 8.67 -38.02 -1.70
CA LEU A 414 9.35 -37.51 -0.51
C LEU A 414 8.42 -37.42 0.70
N ALA A 415 7.16 -37.01 0.52
CA ALA A 415 6.18 -36.93 1.59
C ALA A 415 5.77 -38.31 2.15
N ILE A 416 5.83 -39.36 1.33
CA ILE A 416 5.54 -40.74 1.75
C ILE A 416 6.78 -41.36 2.41
N GLY A 417 7.96 -41.20 1.79
CA GLY A 417 9.22 -41.82 2.20
C GLY A 417 10.08 -41.02 3.19
N ALA A 418 9.61 -39.88 3.70
CA ALA A 418 10.41 -39.01 4.57
C ALA A 418 10.89 -39.72 5.85
N GLN A 419 12.17 -39.50 6.17
CA GLN A 419 12.87 -40.13 7.30
C GLN A 419 12.46 -39.54 8.66
N SER A 420 12.06 -38.26 8.69
CA SER A 420 11.66 -37.57 9.92
C SER A 420 10.26 -36.95 9.81
N PRO A 421 9.54 -36.77 10.93
CA PRO A 421 8.25 -36.08 10.94
C PRO A 421 8.32 -34.64 10.40
N LYS A 422 9.45 -33.95 10.63
CA LYS A 422 9.67 -32.58 10.11
C LYS A 422 9.81 -32.58 8.59
N GLU A 423 10.63 -33.47 8.04
CA GLU A 423 10.78 -33.63 6.59
C GLU A 423 9.44 -34.02 5.95
N ARG A 424 8.71 -34.96 6.56
CA ARG A 424 7.37 -35.35 6.10
C ARG A 424 6.43 -34.16 6.00
N ARG A 425 6.34 -33.36 7.06
CA ARG A 425 5.47 -32.17 7.11
C ARG A 425 5.84 -31.16 6.01
N LEU A 426 7.13 -30.88 5.84
CA LEU A 426 7.61 -29.93 4.84
C LEU A 426 7.37 -30.42 3.41
N ALA A 427 7.62 -31.70 3.13
CA ALA A 427 7.32 -32.31 1.84
C ALA A 427 5.83 -32.27 1.50
N ARG A 428 4.95 -32.54 2.49
CA ARG A 428 3.49 -32.39 2.33
C ARG A 428 3.06 -30.95 2.05
N GLN A 429 3.69 -29.97 2.69
CA GLN A 429 3.40 -28.55 2.42
C GLN A 429 3.89 -28.14 1.02
N ALA A 430 5.08 -28.58 0.63
CA ALA A 430 5.65 -28.30 -0.67
C ALA A 430 4.86 -28.94 -1.81
N SER A 431 4.38 -30.18 -1.65
CA SER A 431 3.54 -30.85 -2.65
C SER A 431 2.19 -30.16 -2.81
N LEU A 432 1.53 -29.70 -1.73
CA LEU A 432 0.29 -28.93 -1.83
C LEU A 432 0.53 -27.60 -2.56
N ALA A 433 1.65 -26.92 -2.29
CA ALA A 433 2.03 -25.71 -3.01
C ALA A 433 2.25 -25.98 -4.50
N ALA A 434 3.00 -27.04 -4.85
CA ALA A 434 3.21 -27.46 -6.23
C ALA A 434 1.89 -27.87 -6.92
N ALA A 435 1.02 -28.61 -6.23
CA ALA A 435 -0.29 -29.03 -6.73
C ALA A 435 -1.16 -27.85 -7.15
N SER A 436 -1.08 -26.72 -6.43
CA SER A 436 -1.84 -25.51 -6.79
C SER A 436 -1.34 -24.83 -8.08
N ARG A 437 -0.17 -25.22 -8.59
CA ARG A 437 0.54 -24.62 -9.74
C ARG A 437 0.76 -25.61 -10.89
N VAL A 438 0.14 -26.78 -10.86
CA VAL A 438 0.23 -27.74 -11.98
C VAL A 438 -0.49 -27.21 -13.21
N SER A 439 0.14 -27.38 -14.37
CA SER A 439 -0.44 -27.02 -15.67
C SER A 439 -1.37 -28.12 -16.18
N ASP A 440 -0.96 -29.39 -16.02
CA ASP A 440 -1.76 -30.57 -16.38
C ASP A 440 -2.38 -31.19 -15.13
N ARG A 441 -3.62 -30.80 -14.84
CA ARG A 441 -4.37 -31.29 -13.67
C ARG A 441 -4.73 -32.77 -13.77
N GLU A 442 -5.00 -33.26 -14.97
CA GLU A 442 -5.40 -34.65 -15.19
C GLU A 442 -4.22 -35.60 -14.99
N ALA A 443 -3.05 -35.27 -15.53
CA ALA A 443 -1.83 -36.02 -15.26
C ALA A 443 -1.39 -35.92 -13.79
N ALA A 444 -1.53 -34.75 -13.17
CA ALA A 444 -1.26 -34.59 -11.74
C ALA A 444 -2.19 -35.45 -10.87
N ALA A 445 -3.49 -35.44 -11.17
CA ALA A 445 -4.47 -36.29 -10.48
C ALA A 445 -4.17 -37.78 -10.66
N ALA A 446 -3.74 -38.19 -11.86
CA ALA A 446 -3.28 -39.55 -12.13
C ALA A 446 -2.11 -39.96 -11.23
N ALA A 447 -1.06 -39.13 -11.18
CA ALA A 447 0.12 -39.40 -10.37
C ALA A 447 -0.19 -39.49 -8.86
N VAL A 448 -1.17 -38.71 -8.37
CA VAL A 448 -1.61 -38.78 -6.98
C VAL A 448 -2.45 -40.05 -6.74
N ALA A 449 -3.33 -40.42 -7.66
CA ALA A 449 -4.14 -41.63 -7.58
C ALA A 449 -3.28 -42.90 -7.54
N ASP A 450 -2.23 -42.98 -8.37
CA ASP A 450 -1.30 -44.11 -8.39
C ASP A 450 -0.60 -44.29 -7.03
N GLN A 451 -0.33 -43.20 -6.31
CA GLN A 451 0.25 -43.25 -4.96
C GLN A 451 -0.78 -43.69 -3.89
N ILE A 452 -2.07 -43.43 -4.10
CA ILE A 452 -3.11 -43.86 -3.16
C ILE A 452 -3.25 -45.38 -3.16
N ASP A 453 -3.11 -46.04 -4.30
CA ASP A 453 -3.24 -47.50 -4.42
C ASP A 453 -2.24 -48.28 -3.56
N VAL A 454 -1.12 -47.66 -3.21
CA VAL A 454 -0.06 -48.23 -2.35
C VAL A 454 0.04 -47.56 -0.97
N ALA A 455 -0.81 -46.56 -0.69
CA ALA A 455 -0.78 -45.80 0.55
C ALA A 455 -1.45 -46.53 1.72
N THR A 456 -1.04 -46.20 2.95
CA THR A 456 -1.59 -46.79 4.18
C THR A 456 -2.06 -45.73 5.17
N GLY A 457 -3.18 -45.97 5.84
CA GLY A 457 -3.70 -45.15 6.95
C GLY A 457 -3.66 -43.65 6.68
N ASP A 458 -2.93 -42.90 7.52
CA ASP A 458 -2.76 -41.44 7.48
C ASP A 458 -2.20 -40.87 6.17
N GLN A 459 -1.64 -41.71 5.28
CA GLN A 459 -1.16 -41.27 3.97
C GLN A 459 -2.33 -40.98 3.02
N ILE A 460 -3.41 -41.75 3.11
CA ILE A 460 -4.59 -41.60 2.24
C ILE A 460 -5.21 -40.22 2.45
N GLY A 461 -5.43 -39.80 3.70
CA GLY A 461 -6.01 -38.49 4.00
C GLY A 461 -5.24 -37.32 3.38
N TYR A 462 -3.91 -37.36 3.45
CA TYR A 462 -3.04 -36.36 2.83
C TYR A 462 -3.12 -36.37 1.30
N LEU A 463 -3.09 -37.55 0.66
CA LEU A 463 -3.17 -37.65 -0.79
C LEU A 463 -4.54 -37.17 -1.31
N LEU A 464 -5.61 -37.42 -0.57
CA LEU A 464 -6.94 -36.87 -0.86
C LEU A 464 -6.95 -35.34 -0.75
N ASP A 465 -6.27 -34.75 0.24
CA ASP A 465 -6.11 -33.29 0.33
C ASP A 465 -5.35 -32.73 -0.89
N VAL A 466 -4.33 -33.44 -1.39
CA VAL A 466 -3.63 -33.07 -2.64
C VAL A 466 -4.57 -33.13 -3.85
N LEU A 467 -5.37 -34.19 -3.99
CA LEU A 467 -6.37 -34.30 -5.05
C LEU A 467 -7.37 -33.13 -5.01
N ALA A 468 -7.79 -32.70 -3.83
CA ALA A 468 -8.67 -31.55 -3.67
C ALA A 468 -8.03 -30.23 -4.13
N VAL A 469 -6.72 -30.06 -3.93
CA VAL A 469 -5.98 -28.89 -4.41
C VAL A 469 -5.78 -28.93 -5.93
N VAL A 470 -5.45 -30.09 -6.50
CA VAL A 470 -5.34 -30.26 -7.96
C VAL A 470 -6.69 -29.99 -8.63
N GLY A 471 -7.75 -30.58 -8.07
CA GLY A 471 -9.10 -30.52 -8.60
C GLY A 471 -9.24 -31.18 -9.99
N GLY A 472 -10.39 -30.98 -10.63
CA GLY A 472 -10.69 -31.54 -11.94
C GLY A 472 -11.38 -32.91 -11.89
N PRO A 473 -11.92 -33.37 -13.04
CA PRO A 473 -12.75 -34.58 -13.12
C PRO A 473 -12.07 -35.83 -12.56
N ARG A 474 -10.81 -36.13 -12.96
CA ARG A 474 -10.14 -37.34 -12.48
C ARG A 474 -9.81 -37.30 -11.00
N ALA A 475 -9.48 -36.13 -10.46
CA ALA A 475 -9.25 -35.98 -9.03
C ALA A 475 -10.53 -36.23 -8.24
N LEU A 476 -11.65 -35.67 -8.69
CA LEU A 476 -12.97 -35.91 -8.10
C LEU A 476 -13.33 -37.39 -8.16
N GLU A 477 -13.22 -38.03 -9.33
CA GLU A 477 -13.51 -39.45 -9.51
C GLU A 477 -12.69 -40.33 -8.57
N SER A 478 -11.41 -40.00 -8.37
CA SER A 478 -10.51 -40.73 -7.47
C SER A 478 -10.96 -40.61 -6.01
N VAL A 479 -11.35 -39.42 -5.55
CA VAL A 479 -11.92 -39.23 -4.20
C VAL A 479 -13.25 -39.98 -4.04
N VAL A 480 -14.11 -39.91 -5.05
CA VAL A 480 -15.42 -40.59 -5.06
C VAL A 480 -15.28 -42.11 -4.97
N ALA A 481 -14.37 -42.69 -5.75
CA ALA A 481 -14.11 -44.12 -5.72
C ALA A 481 -13.69 -44.62 -4.32
N ILE A 482 -12.99 -43.78 -3.54
CA ILE A 482 -12.59 -44.12 -2.17
C ILE A 482 -13.75 -43.93 -1.18
N ALA A 483 -14.57 -42.89 -1.38
CA ALA A 483 -15.76 -42.65 -0.56
C ALA A 483 -16.81 -43.78 -0.68
N GLU A 484 -16.84 -44.49 -1.81
CA GLU A 484 -17.77 -45.58 -2.10
C GLU A 484 -17.24 -46.99 -1.72
N LYS A 485 -15.94 -47.16 -1.40
CA LYS A 485 -15.33 -48.44 -0.97
C LYS A 485 -15.65 -48.82 0.47
N GLN A 486 -15.66 -50.10 0.87
CA GLN A 486 -16.04 -50.54 2.23
C GLN A 486 -15.01 -50.30 3.35
N ASP A 487 -13.87 -49.65 3.11
CA ASP A 487 -12.92 -49.30 4.17
C ASP A 487 -13.35 -48.02 4.91
N GLN A 488 -13.85 -48.19 6.14
CA GLN A 488 -14.39 -47.10 6.94
C GLN A 488 -13.37 -45.96 7.20
N SER A 489 -12.07 -46.28 7.35
CA SER A 489 -11.05 -45.26 7.59
C SER A 489 -10.82 -44.39 6.36
N ALA A 490 -10.64 -45.01 5.20
CA ALA A 490 -10.48 -44.32 3.93
C ALA A 490 -11.75 -43.55 3.53
N GLN A 491 -12.94 -44.13 3.76
CA GLN A 491 -14.23 -43.45 3.58
C GLN A 491 -14.34 -42.18 4.45
N ASN A 492 -13.88 -42.23 5.70
CA ASN A 492 -13.94 -41.06 6.58
C ASN A 492 -13.24 -39.87 5.94
N GLU A 493 -12.02 -40.07 5.43
CA GLU A 493 -11.25 -38.99 4.82
C GLU A 493 -11.76 -38.60 3.44
N ALA A 494 -12.17 -39.57 2.61
CA ALA A 494 -12.71 -39.26 1.30
C ALA A 494 -14.01 -38.44 1.41
N THR A 495 -14.91 -38.79 2.34
CA THR A 495 -16.16 -38.03 2.55
C THR A 495 -15.91 -36.67 3.22
N ARG A 496 -14.87 -36.54 4.06
CA ARG A 496 -14.42 -35.23 4.59
C ARG A 496 -13.95 -34.32 3.45
N VAL A 497 -13.12 -34.84 2.56
CA VAL A 497 -12.60 -34.08 1.42
C VAL A 497 -13.71 -33.74 0.43
N LEU A 498 -14.55 -34.72 0.07
CA LEU A 498 -15.66 -34.53 -0.86
C LEU A 498 -16.67 -33.50 -0.34
N GLY A 499 -16.98 -33.51 0.97
CA GLY A 499 -17.87 -32.51 1.57
C GLY A 499 -17.34 -31.07 1.48
N ASN A 500 -16.02 -30.91 1.40
CA ASN A 500 -15.31 -29.64 1.27
C ASN A 500 -14.76 -29.39 -0.14
N TRP A 501 -15.19 -30.18 -1.14
CA TRP A 501 -14.69 -30.08 -2.51
C TRP A 501 -14.86 -28.65 -3.06
N PRO A 502 -13.88 -28.12 -3.82
CA PRO A 502 -13.85 -26.70 -4.19
C PRO A 502 -14.76 -26.33 -5.36
N SER A 503 -15.58 -27.25 -5.86
CA SER A 503 -16.46 -27.03 -7.02
C SER A 503 -17.80 -27.78 -6.92
N ALA A 504 -18.79 -27.30 -7.67
CA ALA A 504 -20.15 -27.82 -7.65
C ALA A 504 -20.31 -29.20 -8.31
N ASP A 505 -19.34 -29.62 -9.12
CA ASP A 505 -19.28 -30.92 -9.79
C ASP A 505 -19.25 -32.12 -8.83
N ALA A 506 -18.90 -31.92 -7.55
CA ALA A 506 -19.01 -32.94 -6.52
C ALA A 506 -20.45 -33.25 -6.07
N ALA A 507 -21.43 -32.41 -6.42
CA ALA A 507 -22.81 -32.55 -5.95
C ALA A 507 -23.45 -33.92 -6.29
N PRO A 508 -23.36 -34.44 -7.52
CA PRO A 508 -23.95 -35.75 -7.85
C PRO A 508 -23.35 -36.89 -7.02
N ALA A 509 -22.04 -36.86 -6.75
CA ALA A 509 -21.38 -37.89 -5.96
C ALA A 509 -21.75 -37.79 -4.47
N LEU A 510 -21.80 -36.57 -3.91
CA LEU A 510 -22.26 -36.36 -2.53
C LEU A 510 -23.69 -36.84 -2.32
N LEU A 511 -24.57 -36.63 -3.31
CA LEU A 511 -25.95 -37.13 -3.26
C LEU A 511 -25.99 -38.67 -3.27
N ARG A 512 -25.19 -39.33 -4.12
CA ARG A 512 -25.12 -40.80 -4.12
C ARG A 512 -24.66 -41.38 -2.79
N VAL A 513 -23.64 -40.79 -2.17
CA VAL A 513 -23.17 -41.22 -0.85
C VAL A 513 -24.25 -40.97 0.22
N ALA A 514 -24.98 -39.84 0.13
CA ALA A 514 -26.09 -39.54 1.04
C ALA A 514 -27.29 -40.48 0.88
N ASP A 515 -27.59 -40.94 -0.35
CA ASP A 515 -28.72 -41.81 -0.70
C ASP A 515 -28.36 -43.31 -0.60
N SER A 516 -27.37 -43.64 0.24
CA SER A 516 -26.89 -45.01 0.45
C SER A 516 -26.80 -45.32 1.94
N ASP A 517 -26.67 -46.61 2.29
CA ASP A 517 -26.44 -47.07 3.67
C ASP A 517 -24.98 -46.85 4.10
N ASN A 518 -24.48 -45.64 3.89
CA ASN A 518 -23.12 -45.23 4.22
C ASN A 518 -23.10 -44.53 5.58
N HIS A 519 -22.16 -44.90 6.44
CA HIS A 519 -21.98 -44.30 7.78
C HIS A 519 -21.84 -42.76 7.73
N TYR A 520 -21.32 -42.23 6.62
CA TYR A 520 -21.09 -40.80 6.41
C TYR A 520 -22.20 -40.11 5.58
N ALA A 521 -23.35 -40.75 5.36
CA ALA A 521 -24.47 -40.20 4.56
C ALA A 521 -24.88 -38.79 5.01
N VAL A 522 -25.00 -38.56 6.33
CA VAL A 522 -25.33 -37.24 6.90
C VAL A 522 -24.27 -36.18 6.55
N ARG A 523 -22.98 -36.54 6.61
CA ARG A 523 -21.89 -35.63 6.24
C ARG A 523 -21.92 -35.31 4.74
N ALA A 524 -22.14 -36.32 3.90
CA ALA A 524 -22.25 -36.14 2.47
C ALA A 524 -23.43 -35.22 2.09
N LEU A 525 -24.59 -35.41 2.75
CA LEU A 525 -25.76 -34.55 2.56
C LEU A 525 -25.50 -33.10 2.97
N ARG A 526 -24.78 -32.87 4.08
CA ARG A 526 -24.36 -31.51 4.47
C ARG A 526 -23.39 -30.89 3.46
N GLY A 527 -22.47 -31.69 2.89
CA GLY A 527 -21.60 -31.25 1.80
C GLY A 527 -22.40 -30.87 0.54
N TYR A 528 -23.40 -31.67 0.19
CA TYR A 528 -24.31 -31.40 -0.93
C TYR A 528 -25.10 -30.10 -0.74
N LEU A 529 -25.66 -29.89 0.46
CA LEU A 529 -26.37 -28.66 0.82
C LEU A 529 -25.43 -27.45 0.92
N ARG A 530 -24.17 -27.64 1.33
CA ARG A 530 -23.14 -26.61 1.26
C ARG A 530 -22.94 -26.15 -0.19
N ILE A 531 -22.88 -27.07 -1.14
CA ILE A 531 -22.78 -26.72 -2.57
C ILE A 531 -23.99 -25.87 -3.00
N ALA A 532 -25.20 -26.36 -2.70
CA ALA A 532 -26.44 -25.66 -2.98
C ALA A 532 -26.57 -24.30 -2.27
N ARG A 533 -25.78 -24.02 -1.22
CA ARG A 533 -25.79 -22.74 -0.50
C ARG A 533 -24.72 -21.77 -0.99
N GLN A 534 -23.49 -22.25 -1.19
CA GLN A 534 -22.30 -21.42 -1.35
C GLN A 534 -21.88 -21.20 -2.81
N PHE A 535 -22.17 -22.13 -3.71
CA PHE A 535 -21.72 -22.03 -5.10
C PHE A 535 -22.76 -21.39 -6.02
N ALA A 536 -22.26 -20.87 -7.14
CA ALA A 536 -23.06 -20.38 -8.25
C ALA A 536 -23.65 -21.57 -9.02
N VAL A 537 -24.81 -22.03 -8.56
CA VAL A 537 -25.68 -22.96 -9.29
C VAL A 537 -26.94 -22.23 -9.76
N PRO A 538 -27.47 -22.51 -10.97
CA PRO A 538 -28.74 -21.99 -11.44
C PRO A 538 -29.88 -22.23 -10.44
N GLU A 539 -30.84 -21.31 -10.34
CA GLU A 539 -31.96 -21.43 -9.39
C GLU A 539 -32.77 -22.71 -9.56
N SER A 540 -33.02 -23.12 -10.82
CA SER A 540 -33.72 -24.38 -11.14
C SER A 540 -32.97 -25.61 -10.63
N GLU A 541 -31.64 -25.62 -10.78
CA GLU A 541 -30.78 -26.68 -10.27
C GLU A 541 -30.72 -26.64 -8.75
N ARG A 542 -30.57 -25.46 -8.14
CA ARG A 542 -30.59 -25.29 -6.67
C ARG A 542 -31.89 -25.81 -6.06
N LEU A 543 -33.03 -25.54 -6.71
CA LEU A 543 -34.34 -26.06 -6.29
C LEU A 543 -34.38 -27.60 -6.40
N ALA A 544 -33.88 -28.16 -7.49
CA ALA A 544 -33.78 -29.62 -7.67
C ALA A 544 -32.85 -30.26 -6.62
N MET A 545 -31.78 -29.56 -6.22
CA MET A 545 -30.90 -29.99 -5.15
C MET A 545 -31.63 -30.04 -3.81
N CYS A 546 -32.31 -28.96 -3.39
CA CYS A 546 -33.09 -28.95 -2.15
C CYS A 546 -34.15 -30.06 -2.13
N ARG A 547 -34.84 -30.30 -3.26
CA ARG A 547 -35.82 -31.39 -3.38
C ARG A 547 -35.18 -32.77 -3.16
N SER A 548 -34.03 -33.01 -3.77
CA SER A 548 -33.30 -34.27 -3.62
C SER A 548 -32.81 -34.45 -2.19
N ALA A 549 -32.33 -33.38 -1.56
CA ALA A 549 -31.91 -33.39 -0.16
C ALA A 549 -33.06 -33.73 0.79
N LEU A 550 -34.24 -33.12 0.62
CA LEU A 550 -35.43 -33.41 1.43
C LEU A 550 -35.90 -34.87 1.33
N ARG A 551 -35.75 -35.47 0.15
CA ARG A 551 -36.08 -36.88 -0.09
C ARG A 551 -35.14 -37.84 0.66
N VAL A 552 -33.86 -37.51 0.68
CA VAL A 552 -32.79 -38.39 1.22
C VAL A 552 -32.54 -38.15 2.71
N ALA A 553 -32.84 -36.96 3.22
CA ALA A 553 -32.61 -36.60 4.62
C ALA A 553 -33.44 -37.47 5.58
N SER A 554 -32.74 -38.25 6.42
CA SER A 554 -33.34 -39.07 7.48
C SER A 554 -33.56 -38.31 8.80
N ARG A 555 -33.00 -37.10 8.93
CA ARG A 555 -33.01 -36.30 10.17
C ARG A 555 -33.58 -34.90 9.92
N ASP A 556 -34.27 -34.37 10.92
CA ASP A 556 -34.85 -33.02 10.91
C ASP A 556 -33.79 -31.94 10.62
N GLU A 557 -32.57 -32.09 11.13
CA GLU A 557 -31.54 -31.06 11.00
C GLU A 557 -31.14 -30.81 9.53
N GLU A 558 -30.95 -31.87 8.74
CA GLU A 558 -30.62 -31.75 7.32
C GLU A 558 -31.85 -31.36 6.48
N ARG A 559 -33.06 -31.79 6.88
CA ARG A 559 -34.31 -31.32 6.26
C ARG A 559 -34.47 -29.81 6.42
N LEU A 560 -34.27 -29.30 7.64
CA LEU A 560 -34.32 -27.88 7.93
C LEU A 560 -33.23 -27.11 7.17
N LEU A 561 -32.02 -27.65 7.06
CA LEU A 561 -30.96 -27.03 6.27
C LEU A 561 -31.35 -26.92 4.78
N ALA A 562 -31.98 -27.94 4.21
CA ALA A 562 -32.50 -27.90 2.83
C ALA A 562 -33.57 -26.82 2.65
N ILE A 563 -34.47 -26.68 3.63
CA ILE A 563 -35.50 -25.64 3.66
C ILE A 563 -34.88 -24.23 3.75
N GLN A 564 -33.86 -24.05 4.58
CA GLN A 564 -33.13 -22.76 4.69
C GLN A 564 -32.42 -22.38 3.38
N VAL A 565 -31.95 -23.35 2.60
CA VAL A 565 -31.36 -23.06 1.28
C VAL A 565 -32.42 -22.56 0.29
N LEU A 566 -33.68 -22.96 0.42
CA LEU A 566 -34.79 -22.48 -0.43
C LEU A 566 -35.07 -20.98 -0.25
N GLU A 567 -34.72 -20.38 0.88
CA GLU A 567 -34.81 -18.92 1.10
C GLU A 567 -34.03 -18.11 0.05
N ARG A 568 -33.03 -18.72 -0.58
CA ARG A 568 -32.20 -18.10 -1.63
C ARG A 568 -32.86 -18.18 -3.02
N ILE A 569 -34.06 -18.72 -3.13
CA ILE A 569 -34.79 -18.95 -4.38
C ILE A 569 -36.18 -18.32 -4.24
N PRO A 570 -36.33 -16.99 -4.41
CA PRO A 570 -37.60 -16.30 -4.24
C PRO A 570 -38.57 -16.65 -5.40
N SER A 571 -39.19 -17.82 -5.32
CA SER A 571 -40.08 -18.37 -6.33
C SER A 571 -41.25 -19.13 -5.70
N VAL A 572 -42.37 -19.20 -6.43
CA VAL A 572 -43.53 -20.00 -6.02
C VAL A 572 -43.15 -21.48 -5.82
N ALA A 573 -42.32 -22.04 -6.69
CA ALA A 573 -41.92 -23.44 -6.58
C ALA A 573 -41.07 -23.75 -5.33
N ALA A 574 -40.22 -22.81 -4.91
CA ALA A 574 -39.48 -22.94 -3.65
C ALA A 574 -40.40 -22.81 -2.44
N LEU A 575 -41.36 -21.88 -2.49
CA LEU A 575 -42.37 -21.71 -1.45
C LEU A 575 -43.24 -22.96 -1.28
N GLU A 576 -43.71 -23.55 -2.39
CA GLU A 576 -44.50 -24.78 -2.37
C GLU A 576 -43.71 -25.94 -1.78
N LEU A 577 -42.44 -26.10 -2.18
CA LEU A 577 -41.57 -27.15 -1.67
C LEU A 577 -41.32 -26.99 -0.16
N ALA A 578 -41.04 -25.79 0.33
CA ALA A 578 -40.86 -25.52 1.76
C ALA A 578 -42.17 -25.71 2.54
N THR A 579 -43.31 -25.29 1.97
CA THR A 579 -44.63 -25.41 2.62
C THR A 579 -45.07 -26.87 2.78
N ALA A 580 -44.66 -27.76 1.86
CA ALA A 580 -44.95 -29.19 1.95
C ALA A 580 -44.34 -29.86 3.20
N GLU A 581 -43.29 -29.26 3.77
CA GLU A 581 -42.60 -29.74 4.97
C GLU A 581 -43.25 -29.27 6.29
N LEU A 582 -44.30 -28.44 6.22
CA LEU A 582 -45.03 -27.92 7.39
C LEU A 582 -46.01 -28.95 7.98
N ALA A 583 -45.48 -29.98 8.63
CA ALA A 583 -46.23 -30.89 9.50
C ALA A 583 -46.45 -30.28 10.91
N GLU A 584 -47.43 -30.74 11.68
CA GLU A 584 -47.69 -30.26 13.06
C GLU A 584 -46.70 -30.85 14.09
N ASP A 585 -45.43 -31.01 13.69
CA ASP A 585 -44.35 -31.55 14.50
C ASP A 585 -43.28 -30.48 14.80
N ARG A 586 -42.14 -30.91 15.36
CA ARG A 586 -41.03 -30.01 15.70
C ARG A 586 -40.41 -29.38 14.46
N LEU A 587 -40.20 -30.16 13.39
CA LEU A 587 -39.57 -29.70 12.15
C LEU A 587 -40.46 -28.65 11.47
N GLY A 588 -41.76 -28.91 11.34
CA GLY A 588 -42.69 -27.97 10.72
C GLY A 588 -42.73 -26.62 11.43
N LYS A 589 -42.72 -26.61 12.77
CA LYS A 589 -42.62 -25.35 13.55
C LYS A 589 -41.32 -24.59 13.31
N GLN A 590 -40.20 -25.30 13.10
CA GLN A 590 -38.91 -24.68 12.77
C GLN A 590 -38.87 -24.16 11.33
N ALA A 591 -39.47 -24.90 10.39
CA ALA A 591 -39.54 -24.55 8.97
C ALA A 591 -40.45 -23.34 8.70
N SER A 592 -41.39 -23.02 9.61
CA SER A 592 -42.30 -21.88 9.49
C SER A 592 -41.59 -20.54 9.24
N GLU A 593 -40.42 -20.30 9.85
CA GLU A 593 -39.63 -19.08 9.61
C GLU A 593 -39.16 -18.98 8.15
N SER A 594 -38.55 -20.04 7.63
CA SER A 594 -38.06 -20.10 6.25
C SER A 594 -39.18 -20.01 5.22
N VAL A 595 -40.32 -20.69 5.46
CA VAL A 595 -41.51 -20.58 4.60
C VAL A 595 -41.99 -19.13 4.54
N LEU A 596 -42.03 -18.46 5.69
CA LEU A 596 -42.48 -17.07 5.76
C LEU A 596 -41.50 -16.12 5.08
N ALA A 597 -40.20 -16.31 5.25
CA ALA A 597 -39.18 -15.52 4.57
C ALA A 597 -39.31 -15.61 3.03
N ILE A 598 -39.56 -16.81 2.48
CA ILE A 598 -39.81 -16.99 1.05
C ILE A 598 -41.13 -16.31 0.65
N ALA A 599 -42.19 -16.47 1.44
CA ALA A 599 -43.49 -15.84 1.17
C ALA A 599 -43.40 -14.32 1.10
N GLU A 600 -42.71 -13.69 2.05
CA GLU A 600 -42.45 -12.25 2.08
C GLU A 600 -41.66 -11.79 0.85
N ALA A 601 -40.63 -12.54 0.45
CA ALA A 601 -39.80 -12.20 -0.70
C ALA A 601 -40.57 -12.21 -2.03
N ILE A 602 -41.65 -13.00 -2.15
CA ILE A 602 -42.44 -13.10 -3.38
C ILE A 602 -43.80 -12.39 -3.30
N ALA A 603 -44.21 -11.90 -2.13
CA ALA A 603 -45.57 -11.40 -1.88
C ALA A 603 -46.02 -10.31 -2.85
N LEU A 604 -45.12 -9.41 -3.24
CA LEU A 604 -45.44 -8.33 -4.20
C LEU A 604 -45.80 -8.85 -5.59
N THR A 605 -45.25 -10.00 -5.98
CA THR A 605 -45.45 -10.58 -7.32
C THR A 605 -46.51 -11.70 -7.30
N TYR A 606 -46.59 -12.46 -6.20
CA TYR A 606 -47.45 -13.63 -6.05
C TYR A 606 -48.19 -13.61 -4.70
N PRO A 607 -49.10 -12.65 -4.47
CA PRO A 607 -49.76 -12.45 -3.17
C PRO A 607 -50.61 -13.66 -2.74
N ASP A 608 -51.35 -14.28 -3.65
CA ASP A 608 -52.19 -15.46 -3.34
C ASP A 608 -51.36 -16.65 -2.85
N ALA A 609 -50.18 -16.87 -3.44
CA ALA A 609 -49.27 -17.94 -3.04
C ALA A 609 -48.69 -17.66 -1.65
N ALA A 610 -48.28 -16.41 -1.39
CA ALA A 610 -47.79 -15.97 -0.10
C ALA A 610 -48.86 -16.12 1.00
N ALA A 611 -50.07 -15.61 0.78
CA ALA A 611 -51.18 -15.71 1.74
C ALA A 611 -51.57 -17.16 2.05
N LYS A 612 -51.57 -18.04 1.04
CA LYS A 612 -51.83 -19.47 1.21
C LYS A 612 -50.76 -20.15 2.08
N ALA A 613 -49.48 -19.85 1.84
CA ALA A 613 -48.38 -20.40 2.64
C ALA A 613 -48.41 -19.86 4.09
N SER A 614 -48.66 -18.56 4.27
CA SER A 614 -48.80 -17.94 5.59
C SER A 614 -49.98 -18.53 6.38
N SER A 615 -51.08 -18.86 5.72
CA SER A 615 -52.20 -19.58 6.35
C SER A 615 -51.79 -20.98 6.84
N ARG A 616 -50.89 -21.66 6.12
CA ARG A 616 -50.33 -22.95 6.55
C ARG A 616 -49.41 -22.77 7.75
N VAL A 617 -48.54 -21.76 7.75
CA VAL A 617 -47.67 -21.42 8.89
C VAL A 617 -48.47 -21.18 10.17
N ILE A 618 -49.60 -20.45 10.10
CA ILE A 618 -50.46 -20.22 11.26
C ILE A 618 -51.03 -21.53 11.84
N LYS A 619 -51.41 -22.47 10.97
CA LYS A 619 -51.93 -23.78 11.41
C LYS A 619 -50.84 -24.64 12.04
N THR A 620 -49.66 -24.66 11.44
CA THR A 620 -48.52 -25.47 11.91
C THR A 620 -47.92 -24.93 13.21
N GLY A 621 -47.92 -23.61 13.39
CA GLY A 621 -47.32 -22.93 14.55
C GLY A 621 -45.88 -22.48 14.30
N GLY A 622 -45.37 -21.67 15.23
CA GLY A 622 -44.04 -21.04 15.16
C GLY A 622 -43.84 -20.10 16.35
N SER A 623 -42.83 -19.24 16.29
CA SER A 623 -42.68 -18.15 17.27
C SER A 623 -43.84 -17.15 17.13
N GLU A 624 -44.12 -16.38 18.18
CA GLU A 624 -45.16 -15.34 18.12
C GLU A 624 -44.87 -14.30 17.02
N GLU A 625 -43.59 -14.00 16.79
CA GLU A 625 -43.14 -13.10 15.73
C GLU A 625 -43.45 -13.63 14.33
N VAL A 626 -43.15 -14.91 14.06
CA VAL A 626 -43.50 -15.58 12.80
C VAL A 626 -45.00 -15.57 12.57
N LEU A 627 -45.79 -15.87 13.61
CA LEU A 627 -47.25 -15.88 13.50
C LEU A 627 -47.83 -14.48 13.26
N ALA A 628 -47.25 -13.43 13.84
CA ALA A 628 -47.66 -12.05 13.61
C ALA A 628 -47.38 -11.62 12.17
N ARG A 629 -46.17 -11.89 11.66
CA ARG A 629 -45.78 -11.63 10.27
C ARG A 629 -46.64 -12.42 9.27
N ALA A 630 -46.94 -13.68 9.56
CA ALA A 630 -47.82 -14.50 8.72
C ALA A 630 -49.24 -13.94 8.64
N ARG A 631 -49.81 -13.42 9.73
CA ARG A 631 -51.14 -12.77 9.72
C ARG A 631 -51.15 -11.52 8.84
N LYS A 632 -50.07 -10.73 8.88
CA LYS A 632 -49.93 -9.51 8.09
C LYS A 632 -50.02 -9.79 6.58
N LEU A 633 -49.31 -10.83 6.10
CA LEU A 633 -49.33 -11.27 4.70
C LEU A 633 -50.66 -11.88 4.21
N ILE A 634 -51.62 -12.12 5.11
CA ILE A 634 -52.97 -12.57 4.74
C ILE A 634 -53.93 -11.38 4.63
N THR A 635 -53.65 -10.29 5.34
CA THR A 635 -54.52 -9.11 5.44
C THR A 635 -54.13 -7.97 4.49
N GLU A 636 -52.85 -7.89 4.15
CA GLU A 636 -52.28 -6.98 3.14
C GLU A 636 -52.15 -7.70 1.80
#